data_AF-A0A7X7BC80-F1
#
_entry.id   AF-A0A7X7BC80-F1
#
_cell.length_a   1.000
_cell.length_b   1.000
_cell.length_c   1.000
_cell.angle_alpha   90.00
_cell.angle_beta   90.00
_cell.angle_gamma   90.00
#
_symmetry.space_group_name_H-M   'P 1'
#
loop_
_entity.id
_entity.type
_entity.pdbx_description
1 polymer ?
#
loop_
_entity_poly.entity_id
_entity_poly.type
_entity_poly.pdbx_seq_one_letter_code
_entity_poly.pdbx_strand_id
1 'polypeptide(L)'
;MKKSTLVFLAAACMVTGICVAESPLAAYFENLPEGMDPGTISRRITDQFLTSRPENYRPAGYHGNEGYGWNRSVQYSVVSLWVNALACARLDGDEARVTKLVKLFDDFLPGQPKNRCCSRPYHVDDTIFGALPYEIYLINKDPRCLEMGNFYADTQWTPPCEGTLKERHAASKEAQEDFWAKGYTPQTRLWIDDMYMITVLQSQAFRATGDRKYIDCAAKEMCLYLDALQLKEGPARGLFYHAPDVKYVWGRGDGWMAAGMALVLDRMSAESEYRARILEGYHAMMETLLKFQRADGLWGQLIDRPDDPRNWGETSCTAMFTYAFATGVARGWLDEGRYGPAARKAWLALCGKLDAFANISDVCVGTGKKDDLQYYFDRPRVNGDPHGQAPMLWISSVLLETGAGKLKGLRTPATSKFFEKRIDPETGVISYALSGGVDENRQSLYFTAKSMTDDGRFLLFDVSPNERRVREARADKKGKNPLAKRLIAKHKALIDFATDTFIDLPDVSGQIPFVDVKDDYMVYYHDRVFYRRDFRNPTVETKLCDYPKELLKDGAQLRYPFTHLTLTRDRKKAFLDSCIVLPNNVTNYIQGLLELTTGQYESWGKTDFFANHGQLNPVRDDLAMCAWESCWTTGGTEYKKRTGWYPRMWHVFPDGKREMHPARDKNYASHEFWDEDGEGFYWCGGGVWHEDLATGKQECLCPIPGAHATMTRNKKYVVFDESVDGWWRGCKWRVGFWNRETKRCVYVYSTRPEFAPKKNESTLHPDPHPQFVCNEKYVVSTANNARGNMDLYVTPMDQLIARTTMAAPTGGKTVRVENPLAVDRPAETISVKWADLDLKPGDTAVRVWDVAACAPIAFQDDRRNEALIFSTAFAAKETKEFRILADESLPQADLSIVCWSQYLPERMDDFAWENDRFGARAYGPIIMEPAPAGQKLVSSGIDIINKCVKVPVLHRWFVERTGEGSYHKNHGEGMDNYKVGPSRGCGGLGARGADGWARSINWSKTKVIQCGPVRTEFDLVYPAWGGLGEETRRVTLDRGQFFAHFVAKFKGKTPEGVQVGPGLDCSKERQHDGKIVRDLVQGWIANWEPDNVDGPDTGNIATAILLAPGMGTATTDTDESGCEHLFPASAAKGVDYWAGATWSGAKAMSNARQWHALVKNFAEGLRNPVRVAVVPAK
;
A
#
# COMPACT_ATOMS: atom_id res chain seq x y z
N MET A 1 27.12 -21.33 67.93
CA MET A 1 28.36 -21.89 67.36
C MET A 1 28.24 -21.77 65.84
N LYS A 2 28.92 -20.78 65.24
CA LYS A 2 30.14 -20.90 64.39
C LYS A 2 29.86 -21.68 63.08
N LYS A 3 29.71 -20.97 61.94
CA LYS A 3 30.78 -20.51 61.00
C LYS A 3 31.43 -21.66 60.22
N SER A 4 31.26 -21.71 58.89
CA SER A 4 32.38 -21.60 57.93
C SER A 4 31.87 -21.25 56.53
N THR A 5 32.61 -20.34 55.90
CA THR A 5 32.40 -19.66 54.62
C THR A 5 33.04 -20.45 53.48
N LEU A 6 32.42 -20.53 52.31
CA LEU A 6 33.15 -20.67 51.04
C LEU A 6 32.60 -19.66 50.02
N VAL A 7 33.51 -18.84 49.52
CA VAL A 7 33.32 -17.72 48.62
C VAL A 7 33.23 -18.25 47.18
N PHE A 8 32.16 -17.93 46.45
CA PHE A 8 32.15 -17.92 44.99
C PHE A 8 31.94 -16.48 44.53
N LEU A 9 32.98 -15.92 43.91
CA LEU A 9 32.90 -14.66 43.17
C LEU A 9 31.89 -14.85 42.02
N ALA A 10 30.74 -14.20 42.12
CA ALA A 10 29.93 -13.88 40.95
C ALA A 10 30.63 -12.72 40.23
N ALA A 11 31.21 -12.99 39.06
CA ALA A 11 31.57 -11.97 38.10
C ALA A 11 30.26 -11.36 37.58
N ALA A 12 29.77 -10.36 38.31
CA ALA A 12 28.75 -9.44 37.82
C ALA A 12 29.32 -8.75 36.58
N CYS A 13 28.76 -9.04 35.41
CA CYS A 13 28.97 -8.26 34.20
C CYS A 13 28.64 -6.79 34.52
N MET A 14 29.69 -5.99 34.72
CA MET A 14 29.57 -4.54 34.61
C MET A 14 29.11 -4.25 33.19
N VAL A 15 27.83 -3.94 33.04
CA VAL A 15 27.37 -3.04 31.97
C VAL A 15 28.04 -1.71 32.26
N THR A 16 29.27 -1.56 31.78
CA THR A 16 29.84 -0.24 31.61
C THR A 16 28.99 0.41 30.53
N GLY A 17 28.21 1.41 30.93
CA GLY A 17 27.66 2.38 30.00
C GLY A 17 28.85 3.05 29.31
N ILE A 18 29.30 2.46 28.21
CA ILE A 18 30.00 3.21 27.18
C ILE A 18 28.93 4.17 26.67
N CYS A 19 29.11 5.47 26.92
CA CYS A 19 28.48 6.50 26.13
C CYS A 19 28.82 6.18 24.67
N VAL A 20 27.89 5.52 23.96
CA VAL A 20 28.02 5.29 22.54
C VAL A 20 28.00 6.68 21.93
N ALA A 21 29.18 7.17 21.52
CA ALA A 21 29.25 8.36 20.68
C ALA A 21 28.29 8.12 19.51
N GLU A 22 27.36 9.05 19.26
CA GLU A 22 26.47 8.93 18.11
C GLU A 22 27.32 8.69 16.86
N SER A 23 26.98 7.66 16.09
CA SER A 23 27.75 7.29 14.90
C SER A 23 27.83 8.48 13.96
N PRO A 24 29.03 8.84 13.43
CA PRO A 24 29.19 9.93 12.47
C PRO A 24 28.34 9.73 11.20
N LEU A 25 28.00 8.48 10.88
CA LEU A 25 27.16 8.14 9.74
C LEU A 25 25.73 8.71 9.85
N ALA A 26 25.17 8.78 11.07
CA ALA A 26 23.74 9.05 11.26
C ALA A 26 23.31 10.42 10.73
N ALA A 27 24.14 11.45 10.92
CA ALA A 27 23.86 12.81 10.49
C ALA A 27 23.65 12.94 8.97
N TYR A 28 24.35 12.13 8.17
CA TYR A 28 24.22 12.17 6.71
C TYR A 28 22.92 11.56 6.19
N PHE A 29 22.23 10.76 7.01
CA PHE A 29 20.98 10.09 6.66
C PHE A 29 19.78 10.65 7.43
N GLU A 30 19.91 11.87 7.96
CA GLU A 30 18.78 12.67 8.43
C GLU A 30 17.98 13.22 7.23
N ASN A 31 16.68 13.45 7.44
CA ASN A 31 15.78 14.06 6.46
C ASN A 31 15.77 13.35 5.08
N LEU A 32 15.71 12.02 5.07
CA LEU A 32 15.52 11.25 3.85
C LEU A 32 14.14 11.53 3.24
N PRO A 33 14.00 11.51 1.89
CA PRO A 33 12.69 11.58 1.24
C PRO A 33 11.73 10.49 1.75
N GLU A 34 10.42 10.77 1.69
CA GLU A 34 9.39 9.84 2.14
C GLU A 34 9.56 8.45 1.50
N GLY A 35 9.51 7.41 2.31
CA GLY A 35 9.62 6.02 1.86
C GLY A 35 11.04 5.55 1.54
N MET A 36 12.06 6.40 1.70
CA MET A 36 13.47 6.03 1.52
C MET A 36 14.23 5.82 2.84
N ASP A 37 13.53 5.82 3.97
CA ASP A 37 14.15 5.49 5.26
C ASP A 37 14.53 4.00 5.32
N PRO A 38 15.65 3.65 5.98
CA PRO A 38 16.18 2.28 6.01
C PRO A 38 15.21 1.23 6.57
N GLY A 39 14.37 1.62 7.53
CA GLY A 39 13.34 0.75 8.11
C GLY A 39 12.27 0.42 7.07
N THR A 40 11.72 1.44 6.40
CA THR A 40 10.72 1.24 5.35
C THR A 40 11.27 0.42 4.19
N ILE A 41 12.47 0.74 3.69
CA ILE A 41 13.09 -0.01 2.60
C ILE A 41 13.31 -1.48 2.98
N SER A 42 13.84 -1.74 4.19
CA SER A 42 14.09 -3.12 4.63
C SER A 42 12.81 -3.92 4.81
N ARG A 43 11.73 -3.31 5.35
CA ARG A 43 10.41 -3.95 5.44
C ARG A 43 9.86 -4.29 4.06
N ARG A 44 9.89 -3.36 3.10
CA ARG A 44 9.38 -3.59 1.75
C ARG A 44 10.11 -4.72 1.02
N ILE A 45 11.45 -4.73 1.06
CA ILE A 45 12.26 -5.79 0.45
C ILE A 45 12.04 -7.14 1.15
N THR A 46 11.88 -7.14 2.48
CA THR A 46 11.60 -8.37 3.22
C THR A 46 10.21 -8.91 2.92
N ASP A 47 9.20 -8.05 2.83
CA ASP A 47 7.84 -8.44 2.48
C ASP A 47 7.80 -9.00 1.05
N GLN A 48 8.58 -8.41 0.13
CA GLN A 48 8.81 -8.98 -1.21
C GLN A 48 9.44 -10.37 -1.13
N PHE A 49 10.49 -10.56 -0.33
CA PHE A 49 11.15 -11.86 -0.19
C PHE A 49 10.18 -12.94 0.27
N LEU A 50 9.32 -12.61 1.24
CA LEU A 50 8.30 -13.47 1.80
C LEU A 50 7.17 -13.83 0.81
N THR A 51 7.09 -13.18 -0.36
CA THR A 51 6.14 -13.57 -1.42
C THR A 51 6.56 -14.81 -2.21
N SER A 52 7.79 -15.31 -2.03
CA SER A 52 8.34 -16.43 -2.79
C SER A 52 8.94 -17.50 -1.89
N ARG A 53 9.12 -18.71 -2.43
CA ARG A 53 9.78 -19.81 -1.71
C ARG A 53 11.30 -19.65 -1.81
N PRO A 54 12.09 -19.73 -0.71
CA PRO A 54 13.53 -19.55 -0.77
C PRO A 54 14.25 -20.52 -1.73
N GLU A 55 13.81 -21.78 -1.79
CA GLU A 55 14.38 -22.81 -2.67
C GLU A 55 14.05 -22.59 -4.15
N ASN A 56 13.09 -21.72 -4.45
CA ASN A 56 12.70 -21.34 -5.80
C ASN A 56 12.38 -19.84 -5.84
N TYR A 57 13.31 -19.03 -5.34
CA TYR A 57 13.10 -17.60 -5.23
C TYR A 57 12.79 -17.00 -6.61
N ARG A 58 11.74 -16.17 -6.64
CA ARG A 58 11.29 -15.43 -7.81
C ARG A 58 10.86 -14.04 -7.35
N PRO A 59 11.41 -12.97 -7.93
CA PRO A 59 10.97 -11.65 -7.56
C PRO A 59 9.46 -11.47 -7.83
N ALA A 60 8.77 -10.73 -6.97
CA ALA A 60 7.36 -10.43 -7.18
C ALA A 60 7.16 -9.73 -8.53
N GLY A 61 6.26 -10.25 -9.38
CA GLY A 61 6.07 -9.75 -10.75
C GLY A 61 7.15 -10.18 -11.75
N TYR A 62 8.05 -11.12 -11.39
CA TYR A 62 8.98 -11.72 -12.34
C TYR A 62 8.33 -12.86 -13.13
N HIS A 63 8.54 -12.86 -14.44
CA HIS A 63 7.73 -13.66 -15.38
C HIS A 63 8.56 -14.37 -16.47
N GLY A 64 9.89 -14.29 -16.40
CA GLY A 64 10.82 -14.92 -17.35
C GLY A 64 11.38 -16.25 -16.85
N ASN A 65 11.95 -17.04 -17.78
CA ASN A 65 12.80 -18.20 -17.46
C ASN A 65 14.30 -17.84 -17.46
N GLU A 66 14.64 -16.60 -17.76
CA GLU A 66 16.02 -16.11 -17.88
C GLU A 66 16.59 -15.85 -16.47
N GLY A 67 17.88 -16.15 -16.24
CA GLY A 67 18.55 -15.85 -14.96
C GLY A 67 18.22 -16.76 -13.76
N TYR A 68 17.02 -17.36 -13.69
CA TYR A 68 16.65 -18.26 -12.61
C TYR A 68 16.39 -19.69 -13.10
N GLY A 69 17.37 -20.56 -12.92
CA GLY A 69 17.18 -21.99 -13.13
C GLY A 69 16.10 -22.58 -12.22
N TRP A 70 15.61 -23.77 -12.58
CA TRP A 70 14.91 -24.65 -11.63
C TRP A 70 15.93 -25.15 -10.60
N ASN A 71 16.23 -24.32 -9.60
CA ASN A 71 17.11 -24.74 -8.53
C ASN A 71 16.33 -25.64 -7.57
N ARG A 72 16.92 -26.81 -7.29
CA ARG A 72 16.42 -27.71 -6.25
C ARG A 72 16.96 -27.32 -4.86
N SER A 73 17.84 -26.32 -4.79
CA SER A 73 18.48 -25.84 -3.56
C SER A 73 18.45 -24.30 -3.42
N VAL A 74 18.51 -23.81 -2.18
CA VAL A 74 18.53 -22.37 -1.88
C VAL A 74 19.85 -21.74 -2.35
N GLN A 75 19.77 -20.76 -3.24
CA GLN A 75 20.95 -20.06 -3.76
C GLN A 75 21.61 -19.19 -2.68
N TYR A 76 22.93 -19.03 -2.77
CA TYR A 76 23.71 -18.27 -1.80
C TYR A 76 23.23 -16.82 -1.61
N SER A 77 22.83 -16.16 -2.69
CA SER A 77 22.35 -14.78 -2.65
C SER A 77 20.97 -14.66 -1.98
N VAL A 78 20.14 -15.71 -2.06
CA VAL A 78 18.88 -15.83 -1.30
C VAL A 78 19.16 -16.06 0.19
N VAL A 79 20.19 -16.85 0.52
CA VAL A 79 20.64 -17.02 1.91
C VAL A 79 21.10 -15.68 2.50
N SER A 80 21.94 -14.94 1.77
CA SER A 80 22.38 -13.59 2.18
C SER A 80 21.21 -12.62 2.36
N LEU A 81 20.21 -12.68 1.48
CA LEU A 81 18.97 -11.88 1.60
C LEU A 81 18.22 -12.23 2.89
N TRP A 82 18.01 -13.51 3.17
CA TRP A 82 17.26 -13.98 4.33
C TRP A 82 17.95 -13.66 5.66
N VAL A 83 19.27 -13.89 5.76
CA VAL A 83 20.08 -13.54 6.93
C VAL A 83 19.93 -12.06 7.27
N ASN A 84 19.96 -11.18 6.27
CA ASN A 84 19.89 -9.74 6.50
C ASN A 84 18.47 -9.22 6.69
N ALA A 85 17.46 -9.90 6.15
CA ALA A 85 16.06 -9.66 6.49
C ALA A 85 15.80 -9.92 7.99
N LEU A 86 16.35 -11.02 8.53
CA LEU A 86 16.30 -11.32 9.96
C LEU A 86 17.01 -10.23 10.78
N ALA A 87 18.23 -9.84 10.38
CA ALA A 87 19.00 -8.81 11.08
C ALA A 87 18.27 -7.45 11.09
N CYS A 88 17.74 -6.99 9.94
CA CYS A 88 17.00 -5.74 9.85
C CYS A 88 15.72 -5.76 10.69
N ALA A 89 14.93 -6.84 10.61
CA ALA A 89 13.70 -6.96 11.39
C ALA A 89 13.97 -6.88 12.91
N ARG A 90 15.08 -7.46 13.38
CA ARG A 90 15.52 -7.34 14.78
C ARG A 90 15.94 -5.91 15.14
N LEU A 91 16.74 -5.26 14.30
CA LEU A 91 17.22 -3.89 14.53
C LEU A 91 16.08 -2.86 14.51
N ASP A 92 15.04 -3.14 13.73
CA ASP A 92 13.81 -2.34 13.62
C ASP A 92 12.79 -2.67 14.74
N GLY A 93 12.99 -3.75 15.49
CA GLY A 93 12.11 -4.19 16.58
C GLY A 93 10.80 -4.87 16.12
N ASP A 94 10.76 -5.42 14.90
CA ASP A 94 9.58 -6.07 14.34
C ASP A 94 9.55 -7.58 14.65
N GLU A 95 9.12 -7.92 15.86
CA GLU A 95 9.02 -9.30 16.35
C GLU A 95 8.11 -10.19 15.49
N ALA A 96 7.07 -9.63 14.86
CA ALA A 96 6.15 -10.38 14.01
C ALA A 96 6.85 -10.86 12.73
N ARG A 97 7.65 -9.99 12.10
CA ARG A 97 8.43 -10.33 10.91
C ARG A 97 9.59 -11.27 11.25
N VAL A 98 10.27 -11.08 12.39
CA VAL A 98 11.27 -12.03 12.90
C VAL A 98 10.65 -13.43 13.02
N THR A 99 9.48 -13.53 13.67
CA THR A 99 8.79 -14.82 13.85
C THR A 99 8.47 -15.49 12.51
N LYS A 100 7.96 -14.73 11.53
CA LYS A 100 7.66 -15.26 10.18
C LYS A 100 8.91 -15.80 9.48
N LEU A 101 10.00 -15.03 9.51
CA LEU A 101 11.27 -15.40 8.87
C LEU A 101 11.92 -16.60 9.53
N VAL A 102 11.85 -16.74 10.85
CA VAL A 102 12.35 -17.93 11.57
C VAL A 102 11.49 -19.14 11.23
N LYS A 103 10.16 -19.01 11.25
CA LYS A 103 9.25 -20.12 10.93
C LYS A 103 9.43 -20.67 9.52
N LEU A 104 9.79 -19.81 8.55
CA LEU A 104 10.09 -20.22 7.18
C LEU A 104 11.24 -21.25 7.11
N PHE A 105 12.13 -21.27 8.11
CA PHE A 105 13.25 -22.19 8.19
C PHE A 105 12.90 -23.57 8.74
N ASP A 106 11.76 -23.71 9.42
CA ASP A 106 11.39 -24.96 10.11
C ASP A 106 11.40 -26.16 9.14
N ASP A 107 10.91 -25.98 7.91
CA ASP A 107 10.87 -27.01 6.86
C ASP A 107 12.26 -27.48 6.39
N PHE A 108 13.32 -26.72 6.66
CA PHE A 108 14.71 -27.02 6.26
C PHE A 108 15.51 -27.76 7.33
N LEU A 109 14.97 -27.89 8.55
CA LEU A 109 15.62 -28.61 9.64
C LEU A 109 15.81 -30.11 9.31
N PRO A 110 16.80 -30.79 9.90
CA PRO A 110 17.01 -32.23 9.68
C PRO A 110 15.72 -33.05 9.87
N GLY A 111 15.42 -33.92 8.91
CA GLY A 111 14.21 -34.76 8.91
C GLY A 111 12.94 -34.11 8.35
N GLN A 112 12.98 -32.82 7.95
CA GLN A 112 11.83 -32.10 7.40
C GLN A 112 11.79 -32.16 5.86
N PRO A 113 10.62 -31.94 5.22
CA PRO A 113 10.42 -32.16 3.78
C PRO A 113 11.34 -31.34 2.86
N LYS A 114 11.80 -30.16 3.30
CA LYS A 114 12.68 -29.29 2.51
C LYS A 114 14.15 -29.36 2.92
N ASN A 115 14.53 -30.23 3.86
CA ASN A 115 15.94 -30.44 4.20
C ASN A 115 16.78 -30.88 2.97
N ARG A 116 16.15 -31.59 2.01
CA ARG A 116 16.76 -31.93 0.72
C ARG A 116 17.09 -30.74 -0.18
N CYS A 117 16.54 -29.56 0.12
CA CYS A 117 16.77 -28.31 -0.60
C CYS A 117 17.89 -27.47 0.03
N CYS A 118 18.50 -27.93 1.14
CA CYS A 118 19.73 -27.35 1.65
C CYS A 118 20.88 -27.68 0.69
N SER A 119 21.73 -26.69 0.38
CA SER A 119 22.88 -26.89 -0.52
C SER A 119 23.88 -27.86 0.10
N ARG A 120 24.56 -28.66 -0.73
CA ARG A 120 25.59 -29.58 -0.23
C ARG A 120 26.94 -28.86 -0.24
N PRO A 121 27.79 -28.97 0.81
CA PRO A 121 29.00 -28.16 0.98
C PRO A 121 30.18 -28.57 0.07
N TYR A 122 29.93 -28.82 -1.21
CA TYR A 122 30.98 -29.19 -2.18
C TYR A 122 31.71 -27.98 -2.75
N HIS A 123 31.09 -26.81 -2.71
CA HIS A 123 31.57 -25.58 -3.31
C HIS A 123 31.34 -24.39 -2.37
N VAL A 124 32.17 -23.35 -2.50
CA VAL A 124 32.14 -22.18 -1.61
C VAL A 124 30.80 -21.43 -1.64
N ASP A 125 30.14 -21.36 -2.80
CA ASP A 125 28.79 -20.78 -2.93
C ASP A 125 27.76 -21.59 -2.12
N ASP A 126 27.91 -22.92 -2.03
CA ASP A 126 26.95 -23.79 -1.34
C ASP A 126 27.12 -23.74 0.18
N THR A 127 28.34 -23.54 0.67
CA THR A 127 28.61 -23.50 2.12
C THR A 127 27.97 -22.30 2.80
N ILE A 128 27.66 -21.23 2.05
CA ILE A 128 26.95 -20.04 2.56
C ILE A 128 25.64 -20.40 3.26
N PHE A 129 24.98 -21.49 2.86
CA PHE A 129 23.74 -21.93 3.52
C PHE A 129 23.89 -22.00 5.06
N GLY A 130 25.07 -22.33 5.58
CA GLY A 130 25.37 -22.37 7.01
C GLY A 130 25.24 -21.02 7.74
N ALA A 131 25.31 -19.89 7.04
CA ALA A 131 25.16 -18.55 7.63
C ALA A 131 23.75 -18.30 8.23
N LEU A 132 22.72 -18.90 7.62
CA LEU A 132 21.32 -18.77 8.05
C LEU A 132 20.99 -19.48 9.36
N PRO A 133 21.29 -20.78 9.54
CA PRO A 133 21.08 -21.45 10.82
C PRO A 133 21.85 -20.75 11.96
N TYR A 134 23.04 -20.19 11.72
CA TYR A 134 23.73 -19.40 12.75
C TYR A 134 22.96 -18.15 13.16
N GLU A 135 22.41 -17.38 12.20
CA GLU A 135 21.61 -16.19 12.53
C GLU A 135 20.34 -16.57 13.30
N ILE A 136 19.69 -17.67 12.94
CA ILE A 136 18.51 -18.18 13.64
C ILE A 136 18.88 -18.67 15.05
N TYR A 137 20.00 -19.37 15.20
CA TYR A 137 20.50 -19.77 16.51
C TYR A 137 20.77 -18.57 17.43
N LEU A 138 21.30 -17.46 16.88
CA LEU A 138 21.47 -16.23 17.64
C LEU A 138 20.16 -15.65 18.18
N ILE A 139 19.03 -15.96 17.53
CA ILE A 139 17.68 -15.52 17.91
C ILE A 139 17.05 -16.49 18.91
N ASN A 140 16.96 -17.78 18.58
CA ASN A 140 16.14 -18.75 19.32
C ASN A 140 16.93 -19.75 20.17
N LYS A 141 18.26 -19.79 20.04
CA LYS A 141 19.18 -20.73 20.70
C LYS A 141 18.88 -22.22 20.43
N ASP A 142 18.25 -22.55 19.30
CA ASP A 142 17.99 -23.94 18.90
C ASP A 142 19.30 -24.69 18.56
N PRO A 143 19.69 -25.73 19.33
CA PRO A 143 20.95 -26.44 19.11
C PRO A 143 21.05 -27.12 17.74
N ARG A 144 19.93 -27.47 17.10
CA ARG A 144 19.94 -28.08 15.75
C ARG A 144 20.42 -27.09 14.70
N CYS A 145 20.10 -25.80 14.88
CA CYS A 145 20.59 -24.74 14.01
C CYS A 145 22.10 -24.57 14.19
N LEU A 146 22.59 -24.57 15.44
CA LEU A 146 24.03 -24.50 15.72
C LEU A 146 24.80 -25.66 15.09
N GLU A 147 24.32 -26.89 15.26
CA GLU A 147 24.91 -28.09 14.67
C GLU A 147 24.97 -28.01 13.14
N MET A 148 23.86 -27.61 12.51
CA MET A 148 23.81 -27.47 11.05
C MET A 148 24.74 -26.37 10.55
N GLY A 149 24.84 -25.23 11.24
CA GLY A 149 25.81 -24.17 10.92
C GLY A 149 27.26 -24.66 10.99
N ASN A 150 27.62 -25.34 12.09
CA ASN A 150 28.96 -25.91 12.30
C ASN A 150 29.34 -26.89 11.20
N PHE A 151 28.40 -27.75 10.78
CA PHE A 151 28.63 -28.66 9.67
C PHE A 151 29.15 -27.94 8.40
N TYR A 152 28.53 -26.84 8.00
CA TYR A 152 28.98 -26.08 6.82
C TYR A 152 30.31 -25.36 7.06
N ALA A 153 30.46 -24.68 8.20
CA ALA A 153 31.66 -23.88 8.51
C ALA A 153 32.90 -24.76 8.65
N ASP A 154 32.78 -25.90 9.35
CA ASP A 154 33.89 -26.84 9.53
C ASP A 154 34.19 -27.60 8.24
N THR A 155 33.18 -27.97 7.43
CA THR A 155 33.41 -28.68 6.16
C THR A 155 34.25 -27.86 5.18
N GLN A 156 34.12 -26.53 5.18
CA GLN A 156 34.96 -25.64 4.36
C GLN A 156 36.45 -25.76 4.71
N TRP A 157 36.80 -26.28 5.89
CA TRP A 157 38.16 -26.49 6.36
C TRP A 157 38.51 -27.98 6.57
N THR A 158 38.03 -28.86 5.69
CA THR A 158 38.35 -30.30 5.69
C THR A 158 39.34 -30.68 4.57
N PRO A 159 40.22 -31.68 4.76
CA PRO A 159 41.13 -32.15 3.71
C PRO A 159 40.38 -32.67 2.46
N PRO A 160 40.95 -32.53 1.24
CA PRO A 160 40.36 -33.11 0.03
C PRO A 160 40.18 -34.64 0.13
N CYS A 161 38.98 -35.16 -0.15
CA CYS A 161 38.68 -36.60 -0.12
C CYS A 161 37.78 -37.05 -1.28
N GLU A 162 37.76 -38.37 -1.57
CA GLU A 162 36.92 -38.95 -2.63
C GLU A 162 35.42 -38.72 -2.31
N GLY A 163 34.73 -37.91 -3.13
CA GLY A 163 33.37 -37.43 -2.86
C GLY A 163 33.23 -35.93 -2.56
N THR A 164 34.35 -35.21 -2.38
CA THR A 164 34.44 -33.73 -2.43
C THR A 164 34.99 -33.22 -3.76
N LEU A 165 35.30 -34.16 -4.68
CA LEU A 165 35.97 -33.92 -5.94
C LEU A 165 35.01 -34.12 -7.13
N LYS A 166 34.96 -33.09 -8.00
CA LYS A 166 34.19 -32.91 -9.24
C LYS A 166 32.78 -32.33 -9.09
N GLU A 167 32.73 -31.00 -9.14
CA GLU A 167 31.63 -30.25 -9.77
C GLU A 167 32.18 -29.06 -10.57
N ARG A 168 31.28 -28.40 -11.32
CA ARG A 168 31.55 -27.24 -12.17
C ARG A 168 32.15 -26.09 -11.34
N HIS A 169 33.26 -25.49 -11.81
CA HIS A 169 33.94 -24.33 -11.21
C HIS A 169 34.68 -24.54 -9.88
N ALA A 170 34.87 -25.78 -9.41
CA ALA A 170 35.80 -26.08 -8.30
C ALA A 170 37.27 -26.01 -8.76
N ALA A 171 38.19 -25.74 -7.82
CA ALA A 171 39.63 -25.80 -8.07
C ALA A 171 40.06 -27.24 -8.46
N SER A 172 41.13 -27.39 -9.25
CA SER A 172 41.66 -28.72 -9.60
C SER A 172 42.14 -29.42 -8.34
N LYS A 173 42.09 -30.77 -8.30
CA LYS A 173 42.51 -31.55 -7.13
C LYS A 173 43.91 -31.15 -6.64
N GLU A 174 44.83 -30.93 -7.58
CA GLU A 174 46.20 -30.51 -7.30
C GLU A 174 46.26 -29.13 -6.63
N ALA A 175 45.42 -28.19 -7.09
CA ALA A 175 45.31 -26.87 -6.45
C ALA A 175 44.68 -26.96 -5.05
N GLN A 176 43.67 -27.81 -4.86
CA GLN A 176 43.06 -28.05 -3.54
C GLN A 176 44.09 -28.62 -2.54
N GLU A 177 44.90 -29.59 -2.98
CA GLU A 177 45.97 -30.18 -2.16
C GLU A 177 47.10 -29.18 -1.85
N ASP A 178 47.48 -28.33 -2.82
CA ASP A 178 48.49 -27.28 -2.63
C ASP A 178 48.04 -26.19 -1.65
N PHE A 179 46.81 -25.68 -1.78
CA PHE A 179 46.25 -24.71 -0.83
C PHE A 179 46.09 -25.31 0.56
N TRP A 180 45.63 -26.55 0.67
CA TRP A 180 45.56 -27.26 1.94
C TRP A 180 46.92 -27.38 2.63
N ALA A 181 47.97 -27.73 1.87
CA ALA A 181 49.34 -27.83 2.39
C ALA A 181 49.88 -26.49 2.92
N LYS A 182 49.39 -25.36 2.40
CA LYS A 182 49.70 -24.00 2.86
C LYS A 182 48.77 -23.51 3.99
N GLY A 183 47.83 -24.35 4.42
CA GLY A 183 46.87 -24.07 5.48
C GLY A 183 45.78 -23.08 5.07
N TYR A 184 45.35 -23.11 3.81
CA TYR A 184 44.17 -22.43 3.27
C TYR A 184 43.04 -23.44 3.04
N THR A 185 41.81 -22.96 2.81
CA THR A 185 40.72 -23.89 2.44
C THR A 185 41.02 -24.56 1.10
N PRO A 186 40.72 -25.85 0.93
CA PRO A 186 40.82 -26.48 -0.39
C PRO A 186 39.79 -25.93 -1.38
N GLN A 187 38.80 -25.16 -0.93
CA GLN A 187 37.83 -24.50 -1.83
C GLN A 187 38.39 -23.23 -2.49
N THR A 188 39.63 -22.84 -2.22
CA THR A 188 40.29 -21.64 -2.75
C THR A 188 40.43 -21.70 -4.28
N ARG A 189 39.92 -20.70 -4.99
CA ARG A 189 40.01 -20.61 -6.47
C ARG A 189 40.76 -19.39 -6.96
N LEU A 190 41.00 -18.40 -6.10
CA LEU A 190 41.43 -17.05 -6.49
C LEU A 190 40.43 -16.38 -7.44
N TRP A 191 39.13 -16.53 -7.18
CA TRP A 191 38.07 -15.72 -7.79
C TRP A 191 37.60 -14.70 -6.77
N ILE A 192 37.42 -13.45 -7.17
CA ILE A 192 37.12 -12.36 -6.22
C ILE A 192 35.80 -12.56 -5.45
N ASP A 193 34.86 -13.32 -6.00
CA ASP A 193 33.63 -13.75 -5.34
C ASP A 193 33.88 -14.51 -4.02
N ASP A 194 34.95 -15.31 -3.95
CA ASP A 194 35.29 -16.16 -2.80
C ASP A 194 35.41 -15.34 -1.50
N MET A 195 35.82 -14.07 -1.60
CA MET A 195 36.08 -13.21 -0.45
C MET A 195 34.84 -12.71 0.27
N TYR A 196 33.66 -12.81 -0.35
CA TYR A 196 32.43 -12.72 0.42
C TYR A 196 31.98 -14.10 0.91
N MET A 197 32.08 -15.14 0.07
CA MET A 197 31.49 -16.44 0.38
C MET A 197 32.14 -17.15 1.58
N ILE A 198 33.47 -17.08 1.68
CA ILE A 198 34.22 -17.62 2.81
C ILE A 198 33.97 -16.76 4.05
N THR A 199 34.09 -15.43 3.91
CA THR A 199 34.07 -14.54 5.06
C THR A 199 32.71 -14.45 5.73
N VAL A 200 31.61 -14.48 4.98
CA VAL A 200 30.25 -14.39 5.55
C VAL A 200 29.95 -15.60 6.44
N LEU A 201 30.23 -16.81 5.98
CA LEU A 201 29.98 -18.03 6.75
C LEU A 201 30.83 -18.07 8.02
N GLN A 202 32.13 -17.85 7.88
CA GLN A 202 33.08 -17.94 8.98
C GLN A 202 32.86 -16.83 10.03
N SER A 203 32.48 -15.63 9.59
CA SER A 203 32.13 -14.55 10.52
C SER A 203 30.82 -14.83 11.27
N GLN A 204 29.83 -15.44 10.60
CA GLN A 204 28.61 -15.90 11.28
C GLN A 204 28.90 -17.01 12.30
N ALA A 205 29.77 -17.95 11.96
CA ALA A 205 30.23 -18.98 12.88
C ALA A 205 30.91 -18.37 14.11
N PHE A 206 31.80 -17.40 13.93
CA PHE A 206 32.43 -16.67 15.03
C PHE A 206 31.39 -15.94 15.90
N ARG A 207 30.42 -15.22 15.30
CA ARG A 207 29.35 -14.54 16.05
C ARG A 207 28.52 -15.52 16.89
N ALA A 208 28.22 -16.71 16.36
CA ALA A 208 27.38 -17.70 17.03
C ALA A 208 28.12 -18.49 18.12
N THR A 209 29.41 -18.79 17.91
CA THR A 209 30.19 -19.70 18.76
C THR A 209 31.17 -18.99 19.69
N GLY A 210 31.67 -17.82 19.30
CA GLY A 210 32.79 -17.13 19.94
C GLY A 210 34.17 -17.75 19.63
N ASP A 211 34.25 -18.80 18.81
CA ASP A 211 35.51 -19.48 18.49
C ASP A 211 36.31 -18.72 17.43
N ARG A 212 37.46 -18.17 17.86
CA ARG A 212 38.33 -17.35 17.02
C ARG A 212 38.86 -18.06 15.79
N LYS A 213 38.93 -19.40 15.77
CA LYS A 213 39.43 -20.15 14.62
C LYS A 213 38.74 -19.74 13.32
N TYR A 214 37.43 -19.47 13.37
CA TYR A 214 36.64 -19.14 12.19
C TYR A 214 37.03 -17.78 11.60
N ILE A 215 37.07 -16.73 12.43
CA ILE A 215 37.41 -15.38 11.96
C ILE A 215 38.90 -15.26 11.59
N ASP A 216 39.79 -15.94 12.31
CA ASP A 216 41.22 -15.94 12.02
C ASP A 216 41.51 -16.67 10.67
N CYS A 217 40.82 -17.78 10.37
CA CYS A 217 40.94 -18.45 9.06
C CYS A 217 40.43 -17.56 7.92
N ALA A 218 39.28 -16.91 8.09
CA ALA A 218 38.74 -15.99 7.09
C ALA A 218 39.67 -14.78 6.84
N ALA A 219 40.27 -14.23 7.89
CA ALA A 219 41.21 -13.11 7.79
C ALA A 219 42.52 -13.53 7.08
N LYS A 220 43.04 -14.72 7.39
CA LYS A 220 44.21 -15.29 6.70
C LYS A 220 43.95 -15.47 5.21
N GLU A 221 42.77 -15.99 4.84
CA GLU A 221 42.35 -16.17 3.45
C GLU A 221 42.21 -14.81 2.74
N MET A 222 41.62 -13.80 3.39
CA MET A 222 41.53 -12.44 2.84
C MET A 222 42.90 -11.86 2.49
N CYS A 223 43.91 -12.02 3.35
CA CYS A 223 45.28 -11.57 3.06
C CYS A 223 45.86 -12.24 1.81
N LEU A 224 45.62 -13.54 1.60
CA LEU A 224 46.06 -14.24 0.39
C LEU A 224 45.49 -13.58 -0.88
N TYR A 225 44.20 -13.29 -0.91
CA TYR A 225 43.55 -12.69 -2.09
C TYR A 225 44.00 -11.25 -2.30
N LEU A 226 44.17 -10.50 -1.22
CA LEU A 226 44.72 -9.14 -1.28
C LEU A 226 46.14 -9.11 -1.86
N ASP A 227 46.97 -10.11 -1.55
CA ASP A 227 48.34 -10.19 -2.06
C ASP A 227 48.40 -10.73 -3.49
N ALA A 228 47.52 -11.67 -3.84
CA ALA A 228 47.50 -12.30 -5.15
C ALA A 228 46.79 -11.46 -6.23
N LEU A 229 45.72 -10.74 -5.89
CA LEU A 229 44.78 -10.16 -6.88
C LEU A 229 44.68 -8.64 -6.87
N GLN A 230 45.05 -7.95 -5.78
CA GLN A 230 44.85 -6.51 -5.69
C GLN A 230 45.80 -5.74 -6.62
N LEU A 231 45.23 -4.88 -7.46
CA LEU A 231 45.99 -4.05 -8.38
C LEU A 231 46.83 -3.02 -7.62
N LYS A 232 48.14 -3.05 -7.83
CA LYS A 232 49.09 -2.18 -7.11
C LYS A 232 49.28 -0.81 -7.77
N GLU A 233 49.05 -0.72 -9.08
CA GLU A 233 49.35 0.46 -9.90
C GLU A 233 48.24 0.79 -10.88
N GLY A 234 48.28 2.02 -11.43
CA GLY A 234 47.34 2.49 -12.46
C GLY A 234 46.05 3.09 -11.91
N PRO A 235 45.12 3.51 -12.80
CA PRO A 235 43.89 4.21 -12.40
C PRO A 235 42.94 3.34 -11.58
N ALA A 236 43.03 2.01 -11.72
CA ALA A 236 42.26 1.03 -10.95
C ALA A 236 43.03 0.49 -9.72
N ARG A 237 44.10 1.16 -9.25
CA ARG A 237 44.85 0.76 -8.06
C ARG A 237 43.91 0.52 -6.87
N GLY A 238 44.09 -0.59 -6.17
CA GLY A 238 43.25 -0.98 -5.04
C GLY A 238 42.02 -1.80 -5.41
N LEU A 239 41.61 -1.84 -6.70
CA LEU A 239 40.58 -2.73 -7.23
C LEU A 239 41.17 -4.09 -7.65
N PHE A 240 40.33 -4.98 -8.17
CA PHE A 240 40.70 -6.36 -8.48
C PHE A 240 40.30 -6.74 -9.90
N TYR A 241 41.04 -7.68 -10.49
CA TYR A 241 40.56 -8.41 -11.66
C TYR A 241 39.68 -9.58 -11.21
N HIS A 242 38.70 -9.96 -12.03
CA HIS A 242 37.79 -11.08 -11.75
C HIS A 242 38.54 -12.35 -11.32
N ALA A 243 39.62 -12.69 -12.03
CA ALA A 243 40.52 -13.79 -11.72
C ALA A 243 41.92 -13.49 -12.30
N PRO A 244 42.99 -14.23 -11.91
CA PRO A 244 44.34 -14.02 -12.44
C PRO A 244 44.44 -14.02 -13.97
N ASP A 245 43.62 -14.85 -14.61
CA ASP A 245 43.55 -15.03 -16.06
C ASP A 245 42.48 -14.18 -16.76
N VAL A 246 41.69 -13.38 -16.02
CA VAL A 246 40.57 -12.61 -16.56
C VAL A 246 40.64 -11.16 -16.07
N LYS A 247 41.23 -10.29 -16.89
CA LYS A 247 41.66 -8.93 -16.50
C LYS A 247 40.59 -7.85 -16.66
N TYR A 248 39.41 -8.08 -16.08
CA TYR A 248 38.31 -7.11 -16.03
C TYR A 248 37.98 -6.71 -14.60
N VAL A 249 37.85 -5.41 -14.36
CA VAL A 249 37.48 -4.82 -13.06
C VAL A 249 35.97 -4.81 -12.93
N TRP A 250 35.43 -6.00 -12.71
CA TRP A 250 34.00 -6.26 -12.72
C TRP A 250 33.33 -5.78 -11.43
N GLY A 251 32.35 -4.88 -11.58
CA GLY A 251 31.65 -4.20 -10.50
C GLY A 251 31.27 -5.11 -9.34
N ARG A 252 30.43 -6.12 -9.56
CA ARG A 252 29.94 -6.97 -8.45
C ARG A 252 31.05 -7.82 -7.84
N GLY A 253 32.02 -8.27 -8.63
CA GLY A 253 33.14 -9.02 -8.09
C GLY A 253 33.97 -8.19 -7.11
N ASP A 254 34.28 -6.94 -7.48
CA ASP A 254 34.87 -5.96 -6.56
C ASP A 254 33.91 -5.66 -5.37
N GLY A 255 32.60 -5.69 -5.61
CA GLY A 255 31.59 -5.58 -4.56
C GLY A 255 31.73 -6.63 -3.47
N TRP A 256 31.97 -7.90 -3.84
CA TRP A 256 32.23 -8.99 -2.91
C TRP A 256 33.51 -8.77 -2.10
N MET A 257 34.58 -8.29 -2.73
CA MET A 257 35.82 -7.91 -2.03
C MET A 257 35.56 -6.80 -1.01
N ALA A 258 34.87 -5.72 -1.40
CA ALA A 258 34.57 -4.59 -0.53
C ALA A 258 33.74 -5.01 0.69
N ALA A 259 32.67 -5.76 0.47
CA ALA A 259 31.80 -6.25 1.53
C ALA A 259 32.50 -7.27 2.43
N GLY A 260 33.27 -8.20 1.85
CA GLY A 260 34.04 -9.20 2.59
C GLY A 260 35.09 -8.58 3.50
N MET A 261 35.86 -7.59 3.01
CA MET A 261 36.81 -6.85 3.83
C MET A 261 36.13 -6.11 4.98
N ALA A 262 35.03 -5.40 4.71
CA ALA A 262 34.29 -4.68 5.74
C ALA A 262 33.77 -5.63 6.84
N LEU A 263 33.24 -6.79 6.44
CA LEU A 263 32.67 -7.78 7.34
C LEU A 263 33.73 -8.45 8.22
N VAL A 264 34.91 -8.79 7.69
CA VAL A 264 36.02 -9.34 8.49
C VAL A 264 36.59 -8.27 9.44
N LEU A 265 36.82 -7.04 8.96
CA LEU A 265 37.32 -5.94 9.78
C LEU A 265 36.38 -5.60 10.94
N ASP A 266 35.06 -5.74 10.76
CA ASP A 266 34.03 -5.46 11.78
C ASP A 266 34.06 -6.49 12.92
N ARG A 267 34.53 -7.71 12.66
CA ARG A 267 34.43 -8.84 13.60
C ARG A 267 35.77 -9.28 14.20
N MET A 268 36.87 -8.92 13.57
CA MET A 268 38.22 -9.25 13.99
C MET A 268 38.72 -8.31 15.11
N SER A 269 39.56 -8.83 16.01
CA SER A 269 40.17 -8.00 17.08
C SER A 269 41.14 -6.96 16.50
N ALA A 270 41.30 -5.84 17.21
CA ALA A 270 42.22 -4.77 16.84
C ALA A 270 43.69 -5.24 16.78
N GLU A 271 44.04 -6.25 17.58
CA GLU A 271 45.37 -6.84 17.74
C GLU A 271 45.66 -7.99 16.74
N SER A 272 44.71 -8.35 15.87
CA SER A 272 44.93 -9.41 14.88
C SER A 272 46.06 -9.05 13.92
N GLU A 273 46.97 -10.01 13.67
CA GLU A 273 48.10 -9.85 12.75
C GLU A 273 47.66 -9.56 11.30
N TYR A 274 46.46 -10.02 10.92
CA TYR A 274 45.90 -9.82 9.58
C TYR A 274 45.27 -8.44 9.38
N ARG A 275 44.91 -7.74 10.48
CA ARG A 275 44.10 -6.51 10.41
C ARG A 275 44.78 -5.39 9.64
N ALA A 276 46.08 -5.17 9.86
CA ALA A 276 46.81 -4.09 9.22
C ALA A 276 46.78 -4.22 7.69
N ARG A 277 47.03 -5.43 7.17
CA ARG A 277 47.05 -5.70 5.73
C ARG A 277 45.67 -5.58 5.08
N ILE A 278 44.63 -6.05 5.77
CA ILE A 278 43.25 -5.94 5.29
C ILE A 278 42.79 -4.49 5.27
N LEU A 279 43.10 -3.71 6.31
CA LEU A 279 42.74 -2.30 6.39
C LEU A 279 43.46 -1.46 5.32
N GLU A 280 44.73 -1.75 5.04
CA GLU A 280 45.48 -1.14 3.93
C GLU A 280 44.80 -1.42 2.59
N GLY A 281 44.45 -2.69 2.33
CA GLY A 281 43.77 -3.10 1.10
C GLY A 281 42.39 -2.43 0.96
N TYR A 282 41.64 -2.37 2.06
CA TYR A 282 40.34 -1.71 2.13
C TYR A 282 40.45 -0.21 1.83
N HIS A 283 41.37 0.52 2.48
CA HIS A 283 41.56 1.95 2.21
C HIS A 283 41.92 2.23 0.75
N ALA A 284 42.84 1.45 0.17
CA ALA A 284 43.22 1.59 -1.23
C ALA A 284 42.03 1.39 -2.18
N MET A 285 41.18 0.39 -1.89
CA MET A 285 39.98 0.13 -2.66
C MET A 285 38.95 1.25 -2.52
N MET A 286 38.65 1.68 -1.29
CA MET A 286 37.63 2.71 -1.02
C MET A 286 38.01 4.05 -1.66
N GLU A 287 39.30 4.41 -1.63
CA GLU A 287 39.79 5.63 -2.26
C GLU A 287 39.56 5.63 -3.78
N THR A 288 39.76 4.48 -4.43
CA THR A 288 39.56 4.35 -5.88
C THR A 288 38.09 4.27 -6.23
N LEU A 289 37.27 3.54 -5.48
CA LEU A 289 35.82 3.52 -5.67
C LEU A 289 35.22 4.93 -5.56
N LEU A 290 35.68 5.74 -4.60
CA LEU A 290 35.20 7.12 -4.46
C LEU A 290 35.44 7.96 -5.73
N LYS A 291 36.57 7.75 -6.41
CA LYS A 291 36.91 8.44 -7.68
C LYS A 291 36.01 8.01 -8.85
N PHE A 292 35.54 6.76 -8.85
CA PHE A 292 34.72 6.19 -9.91
C PHE A 292 33.21 6.27 -9.65
N GLN A 293 32.75 6.90 -8.56
CA GLN A 293 31.32 7.14 -8.34
C GLN A 293 30.79 8.08 -9.43
N ARG A 294 29.75 7.63 -10.15
CA ARG A 294 29.17 8.39 -11.26
C ARG A 294 28.33 9.58 -10.77
N ALA A 295 27.97 10.44 -11.72
CA ALA A 295 27.10 11.59 -11.46
C ALA A 295 25.73 11.19 -10.90
N ASP A 296 25.17 10.06 -11.37
CA ASP A 296 23.92 9.45 -10.90
C ASP A 296 24.03 8.79 -9.51
N GLY A 297 25.24 8.68 -8.95
CA GLY A 297 25.50 8.07 -7.64
C GLY A 297 25.81 6.57 -7.68
N LEU A 298 25.75 5.94 -8.86
CA LEU A 298 26.01 4.51 -9.07
C LEU A 298 27.47 4.25 -9.49
N TRP A 299 27.86 2.97 -9.52
CA TRP A 299 29.09 2.47 -10.15
C TRP A 299 28.77 1.64 -11.40
N GLY A 300 29.72 1.60 -12.34
CA GLY A 300 29.56 0.87 -13.59
C GLY A 300 29.76 -0.64 -13.45
N GLN A 301 29.12 -1.41 -14.34
CA GLN A 301 29.36 -2.86 -14.51
C GLN A 301 30.84 -3.20 -14.71
N LEU A 302 31.62 -2.35 -15.39
CA LEU A 302 33.09 -2.35 -15.35
C LEU A 302 33.57 -1.02 -14.76
N ILE A 303 34.26 -1.05 -13.62
CA ILE A 303 34.54 0.17 -12.84
C ILE A 303 35.55 1.07 -13.55
N ASP A 304 36.55 0.48 -14.18
CA ASP A 304 37.67 1.16 -14.85
C ASP A 304 37.33 1.68 -16.26
N ARG A 305 36.06 1.57 -16.68
CA ARG A 305 35.58 1.99 -18.01
C ARG A 305 34.43 3.02 -17.93
N PRO A 306 34.56 4.12 -17.16
CA PRO A 306 33.46 5.06 -16.94
C PRO A 306 33.00 5.78 -18.22
N ASP A 307 33.90 5.95 -19.20
CA ASP A 307 33.64 6.68 -20.44
C ASP A 307 33.08 5.78 -21.58
N ASP A 308 33.01 4.47 -21.37
CA ASP A 308 32.46 3.57 -22.40
C ASP A 308 30.91 3.63 -22.38
N PRO A 309 30.25 4.00 -23.49
CA PRO A 309 28.80 4.17 -23.52
C PRO A 309 28.01 2.87 -23.33
N ARG A 310 28.65 1.70 -23.47
CA ARG A 310 28.02 0.39 -23.17
C ARG A 310 27.98 0.12 -21.67
N ASN A 311 28.83 0.79 -20.90
CA ASN A 311 28.89 0.65 -19.46
C ASN A 311 27.67 1.31 -18.81
N TRP A 312 27.12 0.66 -17.80
CA TRP A 312 25.85 1.03 -17.21
C TRP A 312 25.93 0.95 -15.69
N GLY A 313 25.16 1.80 -15.00
CA GLY A 313 25.11 1.83 -13.54
C GLY A 313 24.51 0.55 -12.99
N GLU A 314 25.33 -0.30 -12.37
CA GLU A 314 24.95 -1.62 -11.88
C GLU A 314 24.63 -1.54 -10.39
N THR A 315 23.45 -2.04 -10.00
CA THR A 315 22.92 -1.74 -8.66
C THR A 315 23.44 -2.67 -7.57
N SER A 316 23.80 -3.93 -7.89
CA SER A 316 24.36 -4.83 -6.86
C SER A 316 25.72 -4.38 -6.36
N CYS A 317 26.66 -4.04 -7.25
CA CYS A 317 27.97 -3.53 -6.87
C CYS A 317 27.87 -2.19 -6.15
N THR A 318 27.02 -1.29 -6.65
CA THR A 318 26.75 -0.01 -6.00
C THR A 318 26.29 -0.22 -4.56
N ALA A 319 25.36 -1.14 -4.33
CA ALA A 319 24.86 -1.41 -3.00
C ALA A 319 25.95 -2.03 -2.08
N MET A 320 26.79 -2.93 -2.61
CA MET A 320 27.91 -3.50 -1.86
C MET A 320 28.98 -2.44 -1.50
N PHE A 321 29.31 -1.53 -2.43
CA PHE A 321 30.22 -0.41 -2.16
C PHE A 321 29.62 0.57 -1.15
N THR A 322 28.32 0.83 -1.25
CA THR A 322 27.61 1.68 -0.29
C THR A 322 27.64 1.07 1.10
N TYR A 323 27.43 -0.24 1.23
CA TYR A 323 27.57 -0.96 2.49
C TYR A 323 28.99 -0.85 3.05
N ALA A 324 30.01 -1.03 2.21
CA ALA A 324 31.41 -0.89 2.61
C ALA A 324 31.72 0.54 3.09
N PHE A 325 31.29 1.58 2.36
CA PHE A 325 31.46 2.98 2.76
C PHE A 325 30.74 3.29 4.07
N ALA A 326 29.47 2.91 4.18
CA ALA A 326 28.66 3.14 5.37
C ALA A 326 29.27 2.47 6.60
N THR A 327 29.70 1.21 6.48
CA THR A 327 30.39 0.49 7.56
C THR A 327 31.70 1.17 7.94
N GLY A 328 32.52 1.55 6.96
CA GLY A 328 33.79 2.24 7.21
C GLY A 328 33.63 3.56 7.96
N VAL A 329 32.63 4.36 7.60
CA VAL A 329 32.30 5.60 8.33
C VAL A 329 31.77 5.27 9.72
N ALA A 330 30.82 4.34 9.84
CA ALA A 330 30.23 3.95 11.12
C ALA A 330 31.25 3.41 12.13
N ARG A 331 32.31 2.75 11.65
CA ARG A 331 33.39 2.18 12.48
C ARG A 331 34.62 3.08 12.58
N GLY A 332 34.60 4.28 11.98
CA GLY A 332 35.71 5.23 12.04
C GLY A 332 36.96 4.82 11.24
N TRP A 333 36.81 3.93 10.25
CA TRP A 333 37.89 3.56 9.33
C TRP A 333 38.02 4.55 8.18
N LEU A 334 36.92 5.19 7.80
CA LEU A 334 36.85 6.16 6.70
C LEU A 334 36.50 7.56 7.21
N ASP A 335 37.00 8.56 6.50
CA ASP A 335 36.67 9.97 6.72
C ASP A 335 35.18 10.26 6.43
N GLU A 336 34.44 10.71 7.44
CA GLU A 336 32.99 10.90 7.32
C GLU A 336 32.60 11.97 6.29
N GLY A 337 33.38 13.05 6.17
CA GLY A 337 33.08 14.18 5.29
C GLY A 337 33.20 13.83 3.80
N ARG A 338 34.06 12.86 3.46
CA ARG A 338 34.23 12.36 2.09
C ARG A 338 33.27 11.22 1.78
N TYR A 339 33.19 10.23 2.68
CA TYR A 339 32.50 8.97 2.39
C TYR A 339 31.02 8.97 2.83
N GLY A 340 30.63 9.78 3.82
CA GLY A 340 29.24 9.95 4.24
C GLY A 340 28.34 10.48 3.13
N PRO A 341 28.67 11.61 2.46
CA PRO A 341 27.92 12.10 1.32
C PRO A 341 27.89 11.13 0.13
N ALA A 342 28.99 10.43 -0.13
CA ALA A 342 29.07 9.44 -1.21
C ALA A 342 28.14 8.24 -0.96
N ALA A 343 28.12 7.71 0.27
CA ALA A 343 27.22 6.64 0.69
C ALA A 343 25.75 7.11 0.63
N ARG A 344 25.46 8.33 1.09
CA ARG A 344 24.12 8.93 1.03
C ARG A 344 23.63 9.07 -0.41
N LYS A 345 24.50 9.56 -1.30
CA LYS A 345 24.17 9.73 -2.72
C LYS A 345 23.82 8.40 -3.38
N ALA A 346 24.63 7.37 -3.12
CA ALA A 346 24.38 6.03 -3.62
C ALA A 346 23.09 5.42 -3.04
N TRP A 347 22.83 5.59 -1.75
CA TRP A 347 21.58 5.13 -1.11
C TRP A 347 20.34 5.73 -1.78
N LEU A 348 20.32 7.06 -2.00
CA LEU A 348 19.21 7.71 -2.70
C LEU A 348 19.01 7.17 -4.12
N ALA A 349 20.12 7.00 -4.86
CA ALA A 349 20.06 6.46 -6.22
C ALA A 349 19.51 5.02 -6.24
N LEU A 350 19.96 4.18 -5.31
CA LEU A 350 19.48 2.81 -5.14
C LEU A 350 18.00 2.75 -4.72
N CYS A 351 17.56 3.59 -3.79
CA CYS A 351 16.15 3.70 -3.41
C CYS A 351 15.27 4.11 -4.60
N GLY A 352 15.75 5.01 -5.46
CA GLY A 352 15.08 5.40 -6.70
C GLY A 352 15.00 4.30 -7.76
N LYS A 353 15.77 3.22 -7.61
CA LYS A 353 15.78 2.04 -8.52
C LYS A 353 14.82 0.93 -8.08
N LEU A 354 14.14 1.08 -6.95
CA LEU A 354 13.12 0.14 -6.46
C LEU A 354 11.78 0.38 -7.15
N ASP A 355 11.18 -0.67 -7.70
CA ASP A 355 9.82 -0.61 -8.22
C ASP A 355 8.75 -0.65 -7.10
N ALA A 356 7.47 -0.71 -7.49
CA ALA A 356 6.36 -0.78 -6.53
C ALA A 356 6.43 -2.01 -5.61
N PHE A 357 6.96 -3.13 -6.10
CA PHE A 357 7.17 -4.36 -5.34
C PHE A 357 8.47 -4.37 -4.55
N ALA A 358 9.24 -3.27 -4.58
CA ALA A 358 10.59 -3.21 -4.04
C ALA A 358 11.56 -4.20 -4.70
N ASN A 359 11.38 -4.48 -5.99
CA ASN A 359 12.43 -5.08 -6.81
C ASN A 359 13.41 -4.00 -7.23
N ILE A 360 14.68 -4.17 -6.86
CA ILE A 360 15.74 -3.29 -7.36
C ILE A 360 16.04 -3.62 -8.83
N SER A 361 16.01 -2.60 -9.69
CA SER A 361 16.30 -2.74 -11.12
C SER A 361 17.80 -2.75 -11.42
N ASP A 362 18.17 -3.05 -12.67
CA ASP A 362 19.57 -2.95 -13.12
C ASP A 362 20.53 -3.84 -12.30
N VAL A 363 20.10 -5.06 -11.93
CA VAL A 363 20.99 -6.04 -11.28
C VAL A 363 21.55 -6.99 -12.32
N CYS A 364 22.87 -7.08 -12.42
CA CYS A 364 23.53 -8.03 -13.33
C CYS A 364 23.29 -9.47 -12.83
N VAL A 365 22.84 -10.39 -13.71
CA VAL A 365 22.63 -11.81 -13.33
C VAL A 365 23.91 -12.51 -12.92
N GLY A 366 23.81 -13.69 -12.28
CA GLY A 366 24.96 -14.56 -11.99
C GLY A 366 25.94 -14.66 -13.18
N THR A 367 27.20 -14.34 -12.93
CA THR A 367 28.22 -14.11 -13.96
C THR A 367 29.48 -14.86 -13.56
N GLY A 368 29.98 -15.73 -14.43
CA GLY A 368 31.24 -16.44 -14.21
C GLY A 368 32.41 -15.68 -14.83
N LYS A 369 33.61 -16.25 -14.80
CA LYS A 369 34.77 -15.67 -15.46
C LYS A 369 34.79 -16.03 -16.96
N LYS A 370 35.04 -15.03 -17.81
CA LYS A 370 35.36 -15.20 -19.24
C LYS A 370 36.26 -14.05 -19.67
N ASP A 371 37.38 -14.34 -20.32
CA ASP A 371 38.29 -13.30 -20.81
C ASP A 371 37.76 -12.64 -22.10
N ASP A 372 36.65 -11.90 -21.99
CA ASP A 372 35.94 -11.26 -23.09
C ASP A 372 35.24 -9.99 -22.61
N LEU A 373 35.61 -8.84 -23.16
CA LEU A 373 35.05 -7.55 -22.78
C LEU A 373 33.54 -7.47 -23.02
N GLN A 374 33.09 -7.99 -24.17
CA GLN A 374 31.68 -7.90 -24.57
C GLN A 374 30.81 -8.79 -23.67
N TYR A 375 31.36 -9.90 -23.19
CA TYR A 375 30.69 -10.78 -22.23
C TYR A 375 30.21 -10.03 -20.96
N TYR A 376 30.99 -9.09 -20.43
CA TYR A 376 30.61 -8.32 -19.25
C TYR A 376 29.56 -7.24 -19.54
N PHE A 377 29.60 -6.61 -20.73
CA PHE A 377 28.59 -5.63 -21.12
C PHE A 377 27.24 -6.26 -21.48
N ASP A 378 27.25 -7.46 -22.06
CA ASP A 378 26.05 -8.19 -22.50
C ASP A 378 25.36 -8.97 -21.37
N ARG A 379 25.83 -8.85 -20.12
CA ARG A 379 25.18 -9.56 -19.00
C ARG A 379 23.73 -9.09 -18.84
N PRO A 380 22.75 -10.01 -18.82
CA PRO A 380 21.36 -9.66 -18.58
C PRO A 380 21.16 -8.92 -17.25
N ARG A 381 20.16 -8.04 -17.23
CA ARG A 381 19.75 -7.28 -16.06
C ARG A 381 18.41 -7.78 -15.57
N VAL A 382 18.32 -8.17 -14.31
CA VAL A 382 17.11 -8.78 -13.73
C VAL A 382 16.66 -7.98 -12.53
N ASN A 383 15.42 -7.48 -12.58
CA ASN A 383 14.85 -6.74 -11.47
C ASN A 383 14.54 -7.69 -10.29
N GLY A 384 14.94 -7.27 -9.09
CA GLY A 384 14.69 -8.02 -7.86
C GLY A 384 15.60 -9.23 -7.69
N ASP A 385 16.65 -9.34 -8.49
CA ASP A 385 17.67 -10.37 -8.32
C ASP A 385 18.29 -10.30 -6.89
N PRO A 386 18.39 -11.43 -6.16
CA PRO A 386 18.91 -11.45 -4.80
C PRO A 386 20.31 -10.85 -4.64
N HIS A 387 21.15 -10.86 -5.69
CA HIS A 387 22.47 -10.24 -5.66
C HIS A 387 22.37 -8.71 -5.48
N GLY A 388 21.26 -8.08 -5.87
CA GLY A 388 20.97 -6.66 -5.60
C GLY A 388 20.10 -6.45 -4.36
N GLN A 389 19.16 -7.35 -4.08
CA GLN A 389 18.27 -7.23 -2.91
C GLN A 389 19.02 -7.40 -1.59
N ALA A 390 19.94 -8.37 -1.50
CA ALA A 390 20.64 -8.64 -0.25
C ALA A 390 21.50 -7.45 0.20
N PRO A 391 22.33 -6.83 -0.66
CA PRO A 391 23.11 -5.65 -0.28
C PRO A 391 22.28 -4.42 0.13
N MET A 392 21.06 -4.26 -0.39
CA MET A 392 20.15 -3.22 0.12
C MET A 392 19.85 -3.42 1.61
N LEU A 393 19.62 -4.66 2.04
CA LEU A 393 19.44 -4.99 3.45
C LEU A 393 20.73 -4.87 4.26
N TRP A 394 21.91 -5.03 3.65
CA TRP A 394 23.17 -4.80 4.34
C TRP A 394 23.38 -3.32 4.66
N ILE A 395 23.07 -2.44 3.71
CA ILE A 395 23.09 -0.99 3.97
C ILE A 395 22.07 -0.66 5.06
N SER A 396 20.83 -1.15 4.94
CA SER A 396 19.78 -0.93 5.93
C SER A 396 20.20 -1.40 7.33
N SER A 397 20.86 -2.55 7.47
CA SER A 397 21.26 -3.06 8.77
C SER A 397 22.27 -2.14 9.46
N VAL A 398 23.29 -1.65 8.74
CA VAL A 398 24.27 -0.69 9.28
C VAL A 398 23.62 0.65 9.63
N LEU A 399 22.70 1.13 8.78
CA LEU A 399 21.99 2.38 9.06
C LEU A 399 21.07 2.26 10.28
N LEU A 400 20.30 1.17 10.40
CA LEU A 400 19.44 0.91 11.55
C LEU A 400 20.23 0.73 12.85
N GLU A 401 21.36 0.01 12.80
CA GLU A 401 22.27 -0.19 13.93
C GLU A 401 22.82 1.14 14.45
N THR A 402 23.19 2.06 13.56
CA THR A 402 23.76 3.37 13.89
C THR A 402 22.72 4.43 14.25
N GLY A 403 21.43 4.11 14.14
CA GLY A 403 20.33 5.08 14.30
C GLY A 403 20.16 6.05 13.13
N ALA A 404 20.94 5.87 12.06
CA ALA A 404 20.84 6.61 10.82
C ALA A 404 19.48 6.35 10.16
N GLY A 405 18.74 7.43 9.86
CA GLY A 405 17.39 7.32 9.31
C GLY A 405 16.29 6.92 10.31
N LYS A 406 16.59 6.77 11.61
CA LYS A 406 15.53 6.84 12.63
C LYS A 406 15.01 8.27 12.65
N LEU A 407 13.72 8.46 12.41
CA LEU A 407 13.06 9.77 12.49
C LEU A 407 13.28 10.36 13.89
N LYS A 408 14.30 11.22 14.06
CA LYS A 408 14.51 12.07 15.24
C LYS A 408 13.53 13.26 15.28
N GLY A 409 12.73 13.43 14.22
CA GLY A 409 11.65 14.42 14.12
C GLY A 409 10.29 13.84 14.49
N LEU A 410 9.34 14.73 14.76
CA LEU A 410 7.94 14.38 14.95
C LEU A 410 7.45 13.54 13.77
N ARG A 411 6.88 12.36 14.04
CA ARG A 411 6.25 11.56 12.98
C ARG A 411 5.09 12.33 12.36
N THR A 412 4.67 11.90 11.19
CA THR A 412 3.48 12.44 10.52
C THR A 412 2.49 11.29 10.35
N PRO A 413 1.23 11.57 9.95
CA PRO A 413 0.32 10.53 9.50
C PRO A 413 0.93 9.63 8.41
N ALA A 414 1.89 10.12 7.63
CA ALA A 414 2.58 9.33 6.60
C ALA A 414 3.61 8.33 7.15
N THR A 415 4.23 8.63 8.29
CA THR A 415 5.35 7.86 8.85
C THR A 415 5.03 7.16 10.17
N SER A 416 3.82 7.35 10.69
CA SER A 416 3.29 6.68 11.88
C SER A 416 2.77 5.28 11.53
N LYS A 417 3.02 4.31 12.41
CA LYS A 417 2.56 2.92 12.24
C LYS A 417 1.04 2.72 12.31
N PHE A 418 0.31 3.74 12.78
CA PHE A 418 -1.14 3.65 12.98
C PHE A 418 -1.97 4.00 11.75
N PHE A 419 -1.33 4.52 10.70
CA PHE A 419 -2.02 5.00 9.52
C PHE A 419 -1.76 4.11 8.30
N GLU A 420 -2.79 3.94 7.50
CA GLU A 420 -2.71 3.30 6.20
C GLU A 420 -2.86 4.37 5.11
N LYS A 421 -1.92 4.39 4.16
CA LYS A 421 -2.04 5.25 2.96
C LYS A 421 -3.25 4.80 2.14
N ARG A 422 -4.16 5.74 1.87
CA ARG A 422 -5.33 5.57 1.02
C ARG A 422 -5.21 6.52 -0.16
N ILE A 423 -5.47 6.01 -1.36
CA ILE A 423 -5.52 6.81 -2.59
C ILE A 423 -6.97 6.79 -3.07
N ASP A 424 -7.57 7.96 -3.21
CA ASP A 424 -8.88 8.05 -3.85
C ASP A 424 -8.73 7.64 -5.33
N PRO A 425 -9.48 6.64 -5.79
CA PRO A 425 -9.29 6.07 -7.12
C PRO A 425 -9.75 6.97 -8.26
N GLU A 426 -10.55 8.01 -7.98
CA GLU A 426 -11.10 8.92 -8.98
C GLU A 426 -10.30 10.22 -9.03
N THR A 427 -9.98 10.81 -7.87
CA THR A 427 -9.25 12.07 -7.79
C THR A 427 -7.74 11.87 -7.64
N GLY A 428 -7.29 10.68 -7.27
CA GLY A 428 -5.88 10.39 -6.95
C GLY A 428 -5.40 11.05 -5.65
N VAL A 429 -6.29 11.65 -4.86
CA VAL A 429 -5.93 12.29 -3.59
C VAL A 429 -5.44 11.25 -2.60
N ILE A 430 -4.30 11.55 -1.96
CA ILE A 430 -3.69 10.71 -0.94
C ILE A 430 -4.19 11.16 0.43
N SER A 431 -4.76 10.24 1.20
CA SER A 431 -5.12 10.44 2.60
C SER A 431 -4.49 9.35 3.45
N TYR A 432 -4.23 9.64 4.72
CA TYR A 432 -3.75 8.67 5.69
C TYR A 432 -4.89 8.33 6.63
N ALA A 433 -5.35 7.08 6.57
CA ALA A 433 -6.52 6.62 7.32
C ALA A 433 -6.09 5.90 8.61
N LEU A 434 -6.59 6.35 9.75
CA LEU A 434 -6.51 5.68 11.03
C LEU A 434 -7.73 4.76 11.18
N SER A 435 -7.51 3.45 11.08
CA SER A 435 -8.58 2.45 11.14
C SER A 435 -8.68 1.74 12.48
N GLY A 436 -9.91 1.50 12.94
CA GLY A 436 -10.21 0.69 14.14
C GLY A 436 -10.36 -0.81 13.86
N GLY A 437 -10.05 -1.28 12.65
CA GLY A 437 -10.32 -2.67 12.25
C GLY A 437 -11.81 -2.90 12.00
N VAL A 438 -12.29 -4.13 12.23
CA VAL A 438 -13.71 -4.50 12.02
C VAL A 438 -14.60 -4.25 13.24
N ASP A 439 -14.03 -4.03 14.42
CA ASP A 439 -14.78 -3.98 15.68
C ASP A 439 -15.02 -2.57 16.23
N GLU A 440 -14.24 -1.59 15.77
CA GLU A 440 -14.25 -0.22 16.27
C GLU A 440 -14.32 0.80 15.14
N ASN A 441 -14.92 1.93 15.47
CA ASN A 441 -14.97 3.13 14.65
C ASN A 441 -13.97 4.15 15.18
N ARG A 442 -13.30 4.85 14.26
CA ARG A 442 -12.46 6.03 14.53
C ARG A 442 -13.05 7.21 13.76
N GLN A 443 -13.39 8.28 14.45
CA GLN A 443 -14.08 9.44 13.86
C GLN A 443 -13.36 10.73 14.24
N SER A 444 -13.34 11.69 13.32
CA SER A 444 -12.95 13.06 13.64
C SER A 444 -13.84 13.61 14.75
N LEU A 445 -13.30 14.58 15.49
CA LEU A 445 -14.16 15.37 16.35
C LEU A 445 -15.18 16.11 15.47
N TYR A 446 -16.30 16.45 16.09
CA TYR A 446 -17.28 17.35 15.47
C TYR A 446 -16.57 18.63 15.03
N PHE A 447 -16.95 19.20 13.88
CA PHE A 447 -16.17 20.25 13.19
C PHE A 447 -15.94 21.52 14.03
N THR A 448 -16.68 21.69 15.12
CA THR A 448 -16.49 22.79 16.09
C THR A 448 -15.29 22.62 17.02
N ALA A 449 -14.68 21.43 17.07
CA ALA A 449 -13.49 21.14 17.87
C ALA A 449 -12.39 20.57 16.97
N LYS A 450 -11.19 21.15 17.07
CA LYS A 450 -10.05 20.75 16.25
C LYS A 450 -9.50 19.39 16.68
N SER A 451 -9.27 18.52 15.70
CA SER A 451 -8.73 17.17 15.92
C SER A 451 -7.21 17.11 16.02
N MET A 452 -6.44 18.16 15.70
CA MET A 452 -4.98 18.12 15.75
C MET A 452 -4.40 19.42 16.30
N THR A 453 -3.32 19.32 17.08
CA THR A 453 -2.59 20.47 17.62
C THR A 453 -1.88 21.25 16.52
N ASP A 454 -1.59 22.53 16.77
CA ASP A 454 -1.05 23.45 15.76
C ASP A 454 0.38 23.07 15.32
N ASP A 455 1.14 22.43 16.21
CA ASP A 455 2.48 21.88 15.94
C ASP A 455 2.45 20.50 15.26
N GLY A 456 1.27 19.88 15.17
CA GLY A 456 1.05 18.55 14.59
C GLY A 456 1.40 17.39 15.51
N ARG A 457 1.75 17.62 16.79
CA ARG A 457 2.21 16.56 17.69
C ARG A 457 1.10 15.61 18.12
N PHE A 458 -0.07 16.14 18.44
CA PHE A 458 -1.18 15.34 18.96
C PHE A 458 -2.36 15.35 18.00
N LEU A 459 -2.92 14.16 17.75
CA LEU A 459 -4.17 13.98 17.02
C LEU A 459 -5.22 13.37 17.95
N LEU A 460 -6.28 14.13 18.24
CA LEU A 460 -7.42 13.75 19.07
C LEU A 460 -8.62 13.36 18.20
N PHE A 461 -9.27 12.25 18.55
CA PHE A 461 -10.38 11.69 17.80
C PHE A 461 -11.32 10.91 18.71
N ASP A 462 -12.47 10.57 18.17
CA ASP A 462 -13.45 9.75 18.86
C ASP A 462 -13.30 8.27 18.51
N VAL A 463 -13.61 7.44 19.50
CA VAL A 463 -13.62 5.98 19.43
C VAL A 463 -15.01 5.49 19.83
N SER A 464 -15.53 4.53 19.09
CA SER A 464 -16.75 3.83 19.49
C SER A 464 -16.75 2.39 18.97
N PRO A 465 -17.55 1.48 19.54
CA PRO A 465 -17.80 0.18 18.90
C PRO A 465 -18.46 0.35 17.53
N ASN A 466 -18.33 -0.67 16.68
CA ASN A 466 -19.04 -0.75 15.40
C ASN A 466 -20.58 -0.85 15.59
N GLU A 467 -21.34 -0.55 14.53
CA GLU A 467 -22.82 -0.55 14.58
C GLU A 467 -23.40 -1.93 14.96
N ARG A 468 -22.74 -3.03 14.55
CA ARG A 468 -23.15 -4.40 14.91
C ARG A 468 -23.10 -4.63 16.42
N ARG A 469 -21.98 -4.31 17.07
CA ARG A 469 -21.79 -4.46 18.52
C ARG A 469 -22.75 -3.56 19.30
N VAL A 470 -23.00 -2.35 18.80
CA VAL A 470 -24.02 -1.44 19.37
C VAL A 470 -25.41 -2.09 19.32
N ARG A 471 -25.77 -2.73 18.20
CA ARG A 471 -27.07 -3.42 18.04
C ARG A 471 -27.19 -4.67 18.88
N GLU A 472 -26.16 -5.52 18.90
CA GLU A 472 -26.11 -6.73 19.75
C GLU A 472 -26.28 -6.37 21.23
N ALA A 473 -25.59 -5.34 21.69
CA ALA A 473 -25.67 -4.90 23.07
C ALA A 473 -27.03 -4.24 23.42
N ARG A 474 -27.71 -3.59 22.45
CA ARG A 474 -29.09 -3.09 22.61
C ARG A 474 -30.15 -4.20 22.55
N ALA A 475 -29.86 -5.32 21.90
CA ALA A 475 -30.77 -6.46 21.77
C ALA A 475 -30.87 -7.30 23.05
N ASP A 476 -29.94 -7.16 24.01
CA ASP A 476 -30.05 -7.74 25.36
C ASP A 476 -31.13 -7.03 26.20
N LYS A 477 -32.40 -7.31 25.87
CA LYS A 477 -33.59 -6.80 26.57
C LYS A 477 -33.72 -7.30 28.02
N LYS A 478 -32.92 -8.28 28.45
CA LYS A 478 -33.05 -8.94 29.75
C LYS A 478 -32.11 -8.40 30.82
N GLY A 479 -31.26 -7.40 30.51
CA GLY A 479 -30.39 -6.74 31.48
C GLY A 479 -29.41 -7.70 32.17
N LYS A 480 -29.07 -8.84 31.53
CA LYS A 480 -28.18 -9.84 32.11
C LYS A 480 -26.71 -9.46 31.97
N ASN A 481 -26.38 -8.56 31.05
CA ASN A 481 -25.03 -8.01 30.92
C ASN A 481 -24.94 -6.56 31.45
N PRO A 482 -24.60 -6.35 32.74
CA PRO A 482 -24.42 -5.01 33.31
C PRO A 482 -23.28 -4.19 32.67
N LEU A 483 -22.39 -4.82 31.88
CA LEU A 483 -21.33 -4.13 31.13
C LEU A 483 -21.82 -3.52 29.81
N ALA A 484 -23.03 -3.88 29.33
CA ALA A 484 -23.53 -3.43 28.02
C ALA A 484 -23.66 -1.91 27.92
N LYS A 485 -24.15 -1.20 28.94
CA LYS A 485 -24.29 0.28 28.87
C LYS A 485 -22.95 1.03 28.85
N ARG A 486 -21.91 0.51 29.50
CA ARG A 486 -20.60 1.16 29.65
C ARG A 486 -19.66 0.86 28.47
N LEU A 487 -19.82 -0.29 27.83
CA LEU A 487 -19.05 -0.71 26.63
C LEU A 487 -19.51 -0.08 25.31
N ILE A 488 -20.63 0.68 25.28
CA ILE A 488 -21.23 1.22 24.05
C ILE A 488 -20.92 2.73 23.84
N ALA A 489 -20.44 3.44 24.86
CA ALA A 489 -20.32 4.90 24.82
C ALA A 489 -19.13 5.37 23.96
N LYS A 490 -19.35 6.40 23.15
CA LYS A 490 -18.32 7.10 22.38
C LYS A 490 -17.36 7.80 23.35
N HIS A 491 -16.05 7.56 23.22
CA HIS A 491 -15.00 8.15 24.07
C HIS A 491 -13.87 8.74 23.22
N LYS A 492 -12.87 9.38 23.86
CA LYS A 492 -11.75 10.01 23.17
C LYS A 492 -10.51 9.12 23.16
N ALA A 493 -9.66 9.31 22.16
CA ALA A 493 -8.29 8.81 22.14
C ALA A 493 -7.41 9.81 21.41
N LEU A 494 -6.11 9.74 21.65
CA LEU A 494 -5.13 10.54 20.93
C LEU A 494 -3.90 9.74 20.47
N ILE A 495 -3.26 10.23 19.41
CA ILE A 495 -1.93 9.78 18.97
C ILE A 495 -0.91 10.86 19.34
N ASP A 496 0.20 10.45 19.96
CA ASP A 496 1.40 11.29 20.13
C ASP A 496 2.42 10.93 19.05
N PHE A 497 2.58 11.78 18.05
CA PHE A 497 3.51 11.56 16.95
C PHE A 497 4.99 11.70 17.34
N ALA A 498 5.29 12.28 18.50
CA ALA A 498 6.67 12.34 18.99
C ALA A 498 7.15 10.96 19.45
N THR A 499 6.25 10.15 20.02
CA THR A 499 6.54 8.81 20.56
C THR A 499 5.96 7.68 19.71
N ASP A 500 5.14 8.00 18.70
CA ASP A 500 4.34 7.06 17.91
C ASP A 500 3.51 6.12 18.79
N THR A 501 2.81 6.72 19.75
CA THR A 501 1.96 6.00 20.71
C THR A 501 0.50 6.35 20.52
N PHE A 502 -0.35 5.35 20.72
CA PHE A 502 -1.80 5.48 20.78
C PHE A 502 -2.22 5.46 22.25
N ILE A 503 -3.04 6.44 22.66
CA ILE A 503 -3.46 6.63 24.04
C ILE A 503 -4.98 6.67 24.09
N ASP A 504 -5.59 5.64 24.69
CA ASP A 504 -7.03 5.54 24.88
C ASP A 504 -7.48 6.31 26.12
N LEU A 505 -8.58 7.06 26.04
CA LEU A 505 -9.16 7.84 27.14
C LEU A 505 -10.63 7.45 27.38
N PRO A 506 -10.91 6.23 27.87
CA PRO A 506 -12.27 5.70 28.01
C PRO A 506 -13.16 6.45 29.00
N ASP A 507 -12.56 7.26 29.88
CA ASP A 507 -13.24 8.10 30.86
C ASP A 507 -13.71 9.45 30.27
N VAL A 508 -13.17 9.87 29.12
CA VAL A 508 -13.59 11.09 28.42
C VAL A 508 -14.72 10.76 27.45
N SER A 509 -15.96 10.76 27.95
CA SER A 509 -17.13 10.25 27.20
C SER A 509 -18.05 11.32 26.60
N GLY A 510 -18.65 10.99 25.46
CA GLY A 510 -19.94 11.49 24.96
C GLY A 510 -20.04 12.91 24.41
N GLN A 511 -19.49 13.92 25.09
CA GLN A 511 -19.62 15.32 24.68
C GLN A 511 -18.43 15.81 23.84
N ILE A 512 -18.66 16.91 23.11
CA ILE A 512 -17.63 17.60 22.33
C ILE A 512 -16.80 18.43 23.30
N PRO A 513 -15.49 18.14 23.45
CA PRO A 513 -14.62 18.90 24.35
C PRO A 513 -14.24 20.25 23.71
N PHE A 514 -13.79 21.17 24.55
CA PHE A 514 -12.95 22.28 24.08
C PHE A 514 -11.52 21.77 23.96
N VAL A 515 -10.87 22.02 22.82
CA VAL A 515 -9.49 21.62 22.55
C VAL A 515 -8.65 22.88 22.39
N ASP A 516 -7.70 23.10 23.29
CA ASP A 516 -6.68 24.12 23.09
C ASP A 516 -5.51 23.53 22.30
N VAL A 517 -5.49 23.85 21.01
CA VAL A 517 -4.50 23.33 20.05
C VAL A 517 -3.11 23.98 20.16
N LYS A 518 -2.98 25.04 20.98
CA LYS A 518 -1.72 25.76 21.21
C LYS A 518 -1.04 25.30 22.49
N ASP A 519 -1.82 25.14 23.54
CA ASP A 519 -1.33 24.75 24.87
C ASP A 519 -1.49 23.24 25.16
N ASP A 520 -1.96 22.47 24.17
CA ASP A 520 -2.07 21.01 24.16
C ASP A 520 -2.86 20.43 25.34
N TYR A 521 -4.06 20.93 25.55
CA TYR A 521 -4.99 20.37 26.53
C TYR A 521 -6.43 20.38 26.02
N MET A 522 -7.28 19.61 26.69
CA MET A 522 -8.73 19.70 26.52
C MET A 522 -9.44 20.03 27.81
N VAL A 523 -10.60 20.70 27.68
CA VAL A 523 -11.62 20.80 28.73
C VAL A 523 -12.81 19.98 28.29
N TYR A 524 -13.34 19.16 29.19
CA TYR A 524 -14.52 18.36 28.94
C TYR A 524 -15.42 18.31 30.17
N TYR A 525 -16.65 17.86 29.96
CA TYR A 525 -17.66 17.75 30.98
C TYR A 525 -18.09 16.30 31.16
N HIS A 526 -18.10 15.84 32.40
CA HIS A 526 -18.58 14.52 32.76
C HIS A 526 -19.21 14.57 34.16
N ASP A 527 -20.36 13.89 34.33
CA ASP A 527 -21.04 13.76 35.63
C ASP A 527 -21.21 15.07 36.42
N ARG A 528 -21.62 16.14 35.72
CA ARG A 528 -21.82 17.48 36.32
C ARG A 528 -20.55 18.17 36.80
N VAL A 529 -19.40 17.79 36.26
CA VAL A 529 -18.10 18.37 36.59
C VAL A 529 -17.35 18.70 35.30
N PHE A 530 -16.67 19.85 35.30
CA PHE A 530 -15.72 20.23 34.26
C PHE A 530 -14.32 19.79 34.65
N TYR A 531 -13.60 19.19 33.70
CA TYR A 531 -12.24 18.68 33.87
C TYR A 531 -11.32 19.25 32.80
N ARG A 532 -10.04 19.39 33.14
CA ARG A 532 -8.95 19.66 32.22
C ARG A 532 -8.04 18.43 32.13
N ARG A 533 -7.55 18.14 30.93
CA ARG A 533 -6.55 17.09 30.67
C ARG A 533 -5.48 17.56 29.71
N ASP A 534 -4.23 17.38 30.10
CA ASP A 534 -3.04 17.75 29.33
C ASP A 534 -2.63 16.61 28.39
N PHE A 535 -2.37 16.89 27.11
CA PHE A 535 -2.01 15.86 26.13
C PHE A 535 -0.58 15.34 26.31
N ARG A 536 0.33 16.17 26.86
CA ARG A 536 1.72 15.76 27.18
C ARG A 536 1.76 14.87 28.42
N ASN A 537 0.74 14.92 29.27
CA ASN A 537 0.56 14.01 30.39
C ASN A 537 -0.90 13.55 30.51
N PRO A 538 -1.36 12.68 29.60
CA PRO A 538 -2.77 12.35 29.44
C PRO A 538 -3.34 11.52 30.59
N THR A 539 -2.49 10.99 31.47
CA THR A 539 -2.92 10.32 32.71
C THR A 539 -3.34 11.29 33.81
N VAL A 540 -3.02 12.58 33.70
CA VAL A 540 -3.37 13.59 34.71
C VAL A 540 -4.66 14.29 34.34
N GLU A 541 -5.64 14.20 35.24
CA GLU A 541 -6.92 14.91 35.19
C GLU A 541 -6.95 15.99 36.27
N THR A 542 -7.41 17.19 35.92
CA THR A 542 -7.65 18.27 36.88
C THR A 542 -9.12 18.64 36.91
N LYS A 543 -9.78 18.48 38.06
CA LYS A 543 -11.12 19.02 38.27
C LYS A 543 -11.07 20.55 38.26
N LEU A 544 -11.91 21.18 37.44
CA LEU A 544 -12.04 22.63 37.35
C LEU A 544 -13.14 23.13 38.30
N CYS A 545 -14.41 22.83 37.99
CA CYS A 545 -15.55 23.20 38.82
C CYS A 545 -16.74 22.24 38.63
N ASP A 546 -17.71 22.29 39.54
CA ASP A 546 -19.01 21.63 39.35
C ASP A 546 -19.91 22.48 38.43
N TYR A 547 -20.91 21.85 37.79
CA TYR A 547 -21.99 22.55 37.11
C TYR A 547 -22.77 23.44 38.11
N PRO A 548 -23.24 24.64 37.72
CA PRO A 548 -23.86 25.59 38.65
C PRO A 548 -25.09 24.98 39.35
N LYS A 549 -25.02 24.87 40.68
CA LYS A 549 -26.06 24.22 41.49
C LYS A 549 -27.33 25.05 41.53
N GLU A 550 -27.21 26.37 41.42
CA GLU A 550 -28.30 27.33 41.36
C GLU A 550 -29.23 27.12 40.16
N LEU A 551 -28.74 26.51 39.07
CA LEU A 551 -29.54 26.19 37.88
C LEU A 551 -30.34 24.89 38.02
N LEU A 552 -30.01 24.06 39.02
CA LEU A 552 -30.64 22.75 39.26
C LEU A 552 -31.52 22.73 40.51
N LYS A 553 -31.94 23.91 40.99
CA LYS A 553 -32.87 24.05 42.12
C LYS A 553 -34.25 23.52 41.78
N ASP A 554 -35.05 23.27 42.81
CA ASP A 554 -36.49 22.96 42.73
C ASP A 554 -36.85 21.72 41.89
N GLY A 555 -35.97 20.71 41.85
CA GLY A 555 -36.23 19.45 41.12
C GLY A 555 -36.00 19.54 39.60
N ALA A 556 -35.38 20.62 39.12
CA ALA A 556 -35.00 20.77 37.72
C ALA A 556 -33.93 19.72 37.30
N GLN A 557 -34.07 19.16 36.10
CA GLN A 557 -33.17 18.18 35.52
C GLN A 557 -32.36 18.79 34.37
N LEU A 558 -31.04 18.62 34.42
CA LEU A 558 -30.16 19.00 33.32
C LEU A 558 -30.26 17.97 32.19
N ARG A 559 -30.66 18.41 30.99
CA ARG A 559 -30.63 17.56 29.79
C ARG A 559 -29.25 17.58 29.14
N TYR A 560 -28.68 18.76 28.97
CA TYR A 560 -27.29 18.97 28.55
C TYR A 560 -26.81 20.36 29.03
N PRO A 561 -25.52 20.50 29.41
CA PRO A 561 -24.94 21.76 29.89
C PRO A 561 -24.62 22.75 28.76
N PHE A 562 -24.32 22.23 27.58
CA PHE A 562 -23.98 23.00 26.39
C PHE A 562 -24.11 22.09 25.17
N THR A 563 -24.21 22.68 23.98
CA THR A 563 -24.13 21.97 22.71
C THR A 563 -22.72 21.95 22.13
N HIS A 564 -22.00 23.07 22.20
CA HIS A 564 -20.56 23.16 21.90
C HIS A 564 -19.83 23.86 23.05
N LEU A 565 -18.82 23.18 23.62
CA LEU A 565 -18.02 23.80 24.68
C LEU A 565 -17.07 24.82 24.06
N THR A 566 -17.32 26.10 24.35
CA THR A 566 -16.45 27.21 23.98
C THR A 566 -16.03 27.96 25.24
N LEU A 567 -14.80 28.47 25.24
CA LEU A 567 -14.23 29.20 26.37
C LEU A 567 -13.92 30.65 25.98
N THR A 568 -13.87 31.53 26.97
CA THR A 568 -13.36 32.89 26.82
C THR A 568 -11.93 32.87 26.27
N ARG A 569 -11.50 34.01 25.71
CA ARG A 569 -10.15 34.16 25.14
C ARG A 569 -9.05 33.83 26.15
N ASP A 570 -9.24 34.16 27.42
CA ASP A 570 -8.32 33.86 28.52
C ASP A 570 -8.49 32.46 29.12
N ARG A 571 -9.41 31.66 28.58
CA ARG A 571 -9.70 30.27 28.95
C ARG A 571 -10.24 30.07 30.37
N LYS A 572 -10.73 31.14 31.02
CA LYS A 572 -11.22 31.08 32.41
C LYS A 572 -12.70 30.78 32.53
N LYS A 573 -13.52 31.20 31.56
CA LYS A 573 -14.97 30.97 31.60
C LYS A 573 -15.43 30.09 30.45
N ALA A 574 -16.40 29.22 30.71
CA ALA A 574 -17.09 28.40 29.71
C ALA A 574 -18.46 29.00 29.38
N PHE A 575 -18.80 29.07 28.10
CA PHE A 575 -20.15 29.45 27.67
C PHE A 575 -21.10 28.25 27.78
N LEU A 576 -22.27 28.48 28.38
CA LEU A 576 -23.33 27.49 28.54
C LEU A 576 -24.55 27.91 27.72
N ASP A 577 -25.10 26.99 26.94
CA ASP A 577 -26.43 27.07 26.33
C ASP A 577 -27.33 25.93 26.85
N SER A 578 -27.42 25.80 28.17
CA SER A 578 -27.98 24.63 28.82
C SER A 578 -29.47 24.43 28.56
N CYS A 579 -29.87 23.17 28.39
CA CYS A 579 -31.27 22.76 28.38
C CYS A 579 -31.65 22.17 29.74
N ILE A 580 -32.60 22.80 30.41
CA ILE A 580 -33.08 22.43 31.74
C ILE A 580 -34.56 22.07 31.67
N VAL A 581 -34.92 20.90 32.19
CA VAL A 581 -36.30 20.41 32.28
C VAL A 581 -36.80 20.63 33.70
N LEU A 582 -37.82 21.47 33.86
CA LEU A 582 -38.46 21.75 35.13
C LEU A 582 -39.40 20.60 35.56
N PRO A 583 -39.79 20.49 36.85
CA PRO A 583 -40.64 19.40 37.35
C PRO A 583 -42.00 19.23 36.64
N ASN A 584 -42.51 20.30 36.02
CA ASN A 584 -43.75 20.30 35.24
C ASN A 584 -43.52 19.94 33.75
N ASN A 585 -42.37 19.36 33.39
CA ASN A 585 -41.95 19.05 32.02
C ASN A 585 -41.78 20.28 31.10
N VAL A 586 -41.74 21.50 31.64
CA VAL A 586 -41.39 22.70 30.86
C VAL A 586 -39.88 22.71 30.64
N THR A 587 -39.46 22.89 29.38
CA THR A 587 -38.05 22.97 29.01
C THR A 587 -37.63 24.42 28.85
N ASN A 588 -36.61 24.85 29.58
CA ASN A 588 -35.98 26.17 29.46
C ASN A 588 -34.58 26.03 28.86
N TYR A 589 -34.22 26.98 28.00
CA TYR A 589 -32.88 27.12 27.45
C TYR A 589 -32.26 28.37 28.06
N ILE A 590 -31.13 28.21 28.73
CA ILE A 590 -30.45 29.29 29.42
C ILE A 590 -29.10 29.55 28.77
N GLN A 591 -28.68 30.80 28.74
CA GLN A 591 -27.37 31.19 28.21
C GLN A 591 -26.60 31.98 29.26
N GLY A 592 -25.27 31.78 29.32
CA GLY A 592 -24.41 32.49 30.26
C GLY A 592 -23.00 31.97 30.32
N LEU A 593 -22.17 32.59 31.17
CA LEU A 593 -20.77 32.22 31.38
C LEU A 593 -20.59 31.55 32.75
N LEU A 594 -19.83 30.46 32.78
CA LEU A 594 -19.40 29.75 33.99
C LEU A 594 -17.91 29.97 34.23
N GLU A 595 -17.54 30.58 35.35
CA GLU A 595 -16.14 30.69 35.78
C GLU A 595 -15.61 29.33 36.22
N LEU A 596 -14.64 28.79 35.48
CA LEU A 596 -14.12 27.43 35.67
C LEU A 596 -13.29 27.26 36.95
N THR A 597 -12.83 28.37 37.55
CA THR A 597 -12.07 28.34 38.80
C THR A 597 -12.93 28.41 40.05
N THR A 598 -14.04 29.17 40.01
CA THR A 598 -14.89 29.42 41.18
C THR A 598 -16.24 28.69 41.12
N GLY A 599 -16.65 28.23 39.93
CA GLY A 599 -17.98 27.68 39.68
C GLY A 599 -19.10 28.73 39.66
N GLN A 600 -18.78 30.03 39.67
CA GLN A 600 -19.78 31.10 39.61
C GLN A 600 -20.38 31.21 38.19
N TYR A 601 -21.72 31.28 38.13
CA TYR A 601 -22.45 31.45 36.88
C TYR A 601 -22.99 32.88 36.69
N GLU A 602 -22.74 33.43 35.51
CA GLU A 602 -23.19 34.74 35.06
C GLU A 602 -24.27 34.55 33.97
N SER A 603 -25.52 34.88 34.30
CA SER A 603 -26.66 34.66 33.40
C SER A 603 -26.75 35.74 32.31
N TRP A 604 -26.75 35.33 31.04
CA TRP A 604 -27.09 36.18 29.89
C TRP A 604 -28.59 36.08 29.53
N GLY A 605 -29.35 35.30 30.30
CA GLY A 605 -30.80 35.17 30.25
C GLY A 605 -31.28 33.82 29.72
N LYS A 606 -32.54 33.76 29.28
CA LYS A 606 -33.22 32.51 28.89
C LYS A 606 -34.11 32.72 27.67
N THR A 607 -34.31 31.65 26.91
CA THR A 607 -35.22 31.58 25.76
C THR A 607 -36.27 30.48 25.96
N ASP A 608 -37.45 30.69 25.40
CA ASP A 608 -38.58 29.75 25.36
C ASP A 608 -38.57 28.83 24.13
N PHE A 609 -37.66 29.09 23.20
CA PHE A 609 -37.41 28.27 22.03
C PHE A 609 -36.13 27.43 22.18
N PHE A 610 -36.08 26.30 21.47
CA PHE A 610 -34.92 25.40 21.42
C PHE A 610 -33.70 26.12 20.86
N ALA A 611 -32.87 26.64 21.76
CA ALA A 611 -31.58 27.24 21.46
C ALA A 611 -30.51 26.15 21.57
N ASN A 612 -29.76 25.96 20.49
CA ASN A 612 -28.63 25.04 20.41
C ASN A 612 -27.48 25.71 19.65
N HIS A 613 -26.44 24.93 19.30
CA HIS A 613 -25.23 25.40 18.61
C HIS A 613 -24.57 26.61 19.29
N GLY A 614 -24.72 26.73 20.62
CA GLY A 614 -24.19 27.83 21.42
C GLY A 614 -22.66 27.91 21.35
N GLN A 615 -22.16 29.04 20.85
CA GLN A 615 -20.73 29.26 20.64
C GLN A 615 -20.36 30.70 21.01
N LEU A 616 -19.44 30.87 21.95
CA LEU A 616 -18.83 32.16 22.23
C LEU A 616 -17.98 32.59 21.04
N ASN A 617 -17.96 33.89 20.74
CA ASN A 617 -17.06 34.44 19.74
C ASN A 617 -15.59 34.22 20.17
N PRO A 618 -14.70 33.77 19.26
CA PRO A 618 -13.35 33.34 19.63
C PRO A 618 -12.43 34.46 20.12
N VAL A 619 -12.75 35.73 19.82
CA VAL A 619 -11.95 36.90 20.24
C VAL A 619 -12.71 37.89 21.12
N ARG A 620 -14.04 37.72 21.26
CA ARG A 620 -14.93 38.57 22.05
C ARG A 620 -15.68 37.78 23.12
N ASP A 621 -15.43 38.12 24.38
CA ASP A 621 -16.08 37.45 25.52
C ASP A 621 -17.50 37.98 25.81
N ASP A 622 -17.95 39.01 25.08
CA ASP A 622 -19.24 39.70 25.23
C ASP A 622 -20.26 39.35 24.12
N LEU A 623 -19.97 38.33 23.31
CA LEU A 623 -20.79 37.95 22.16
C LEU A 623 -20.80 36.43 21.98
N ALA A 624 -22.00 35.87 21.86
CA ALA A 624 -22.19 34.46 21.50
C ALA A 624 -23.19 34.31 20.36
N MET A 625 -23.13 33.18 19.67
CA MET A 625 -24.10 32.77 18.65
C MET A 625 -24.84 31.53 19.13
N CYS A 626 -26.15 31.50 18.92
CA CYS A 626 -27.02 30.34 19.12
C CYS A 626 -27.89 30.13 17.88
N ALA A 627 -28.21 28.88 17.58
CA ALA A 627 -29.18 28.50 16.55
C ALA A 627 -30.53 28.15 17.16
N TRP A 628 -31.61 28.51 16.46
CA TRP A 628 -32.98 28.13 16.75
C TRP A 628 -33.38 26.94 15.86
N GLU A 629 -33.28 25.73 16.41
CA GLU A 629 -33.49 24.50 15.63
C GLU A 629 -34.93 24.00 15.56
N SER A 630 -35.87 24.64 16.24
CA SER A 630 -37.27 24.18 16.29
C SER A 630 -38.07 24.52 15.03
N CYS A 631 -37.40 24.65 13.87
CA CYS A 631 -38.00 24.91 12.56
C CYS A 631 -38.93 23.78 12.07
N TRP A 632 -38.93 22.63 12.77
CA TRP A 632 -39.83 21.49 12.59
C TRP A 632 -41.04 21.50 13.53
N THR A 633 -41.16 22.53 14.39
CA THR A 633 -42.36 22.74 15.20
C THR A 633 -43.39 23.54 14.42
N THR A 634 -44.66 23.43 14.81
CA THR A 634 -45.79 24.12 14.17
C THR A 634 -45.55 25.63 14.10
N GLY A 635 -45.02 26.25 15.15
CA GLY A 635 -44.74 27.68 15.22
C GLY A 635 -43.62 28.15 14.27
N GLY A 636 -42.55 27.36 14.11
CA GLY A 636 -41.48 27.67 13.15
C GLY A 636 -41.95 27.54 11.70
N THR A 637 -42.80 26.53 11.43
CA THR A 637 -43.41 26.33 10.11
C THR A 637 -44.36 27.47 9.74
N GLU A 638 -45.16 27.95 10.69
CA GLU A 638 -46.05 29.11 10.52
C GLU A 638 -45.26 30.41 10.31
N TYR A 639 -44.20 30.63 11.07
CA TYR A 639 -43.32 31.79 10.88
C TYR A 639 -42.74 31.81 9.46
N LYS A 640 -42.18 30.68 8.99
CA LYS A 640 -41.66 30.55 7.63
C LYS A 640 -42.72 30.81 6.56
N LYS A 641 -43.93 30.26 6.73
CA LYS A 641 -45.05 30.49 5.81
C LYS A 641 -45.46 31.97 5.73
N ARG A 642 -45.38 32.70 6.86
CA ARG A 642 -45.75 34.13 6.94
C ARG A 642 -44.68 35.05 6.37
N THR A 643 -43.41 34.80 6.70
CA THR A 643 -42.32 35.74 6.38
C THR A 643 -41.57 35.35 5.11
N GLY A 644 -41.47 34.05 4.81
CA GLY A 644 -40.59 33.49 3.78
C GLY A 644 -39.17 33.16 4.27
N TRP A 645 -38.88 33.43 5.56
CA TRP A 645 -37.53 33.39 6.15
C TRP A 645 -37.46 32.36 7.28
N TYR A 646 -36.26 31.85 7.54
CA TYR A 646 -35.98 31.00 8.71
C TYR A 646 -35.22 31.79 9.79
N PRO A 647 -35.80 31.96 10.99
CA PRO A 647 -35.17 32.72 12.07
C PRO A 647 -34.14 31.86 12.84
N ARG A 648 -33.18 31.26 12.13
CA ARG A 648 -32.28 30.26 12.73
C ARG A 648 -31.15 30.89 13.54
N MET A 649 -30.46 31.91 13.03
CA MET A 649 -29.21 32.39 13.65
C MET A 649 -29.45 33.59 14.56
N TRP A 650 -28.95 33.53 15.79
CA TRP A 650 -29.10 34.59 16.79
C TRP A 650 -27.77 34.91 17.47
N HIS A 651 -27.44 36.20 17.54
CA HIS A 651 -26.45 36.68 18.50
C HIS A 651 -27.08 36.88 19.86
N VAL A 652 -26.33 36.55 20.91
CA VAL A 652 -26.72 36.64 22.31
C VAL A 652 -25.67 37.46 23.03
N PHE A 653 -26.12 38.45 23.82
CA PHE A 653 -25.27 39.39 24.54
C PHE A 653 -25.46 39.27 26.07
N PRO A 654 -24.48 39.69 26.89
CA PRO A 654 -24.54 39.62 28.36
C PRO A 654 -25.74 40.31 29.01
N ASP A 655 -26.22 41.40 28.43
CA ASP A 655 -27.38 42.16 28.91
C ASP A 655 -28.73 41.48 28.59
N GLY A 656 -28.69 40.32 27.92
CA GLY A 656 -29.88 39.63 27.43
C GLY A 656 -30.45 40.22 26.15
N LYS A 657 -29.74 41.09 25.42
CA LYS A 657 -30.10 41.43 24.05
C LYS A 657 -29.92 40.20 23.15
N ARG A 658 -30.81 40.04 22.17
CA ARG A 658 -30.69 39.04 21.11
C ARG A 658 -30.94 39.67 19.75
N GLU A 659 -30.05 39.40 18.81
CA GLU A 659 -30.12 39.92 17.44
C GLU A 659 -30.24 38.76 16.47
N MET A 660 -31.30 38.76 15.65
CA MET A 660 -31.55 37.72 14.67
C MET A 660 -30.88 38.07 13.35
N HIS A 661 -30.10 37.14 12.80
CA HIS A 661 -29.46 37.29 11.50
C HIS A 661 -30.35 36.68 10.42
N PRO A 662 -30.81 37.49 9.45
CA PRO A 662 -31.86 37.05 8.55
C PRO A 662 -31.21 36.19 7.45
N ALA A 663 -31.48 34.88 7.48
CA ALA A 663 -31.04 33.98 6.42
C ALA A 663 -31.80 34.32 5.13
N ARG A 664 -31.06 34.69 4.08
CA ARG A 664 -31.49 35.07 2.71
C ARG A 664 -32.88 34.58 2.25
N ASP A 665 -33.49 35.31 1.31
CA ASP A 665 -34.74 34.89 0.64
C ASP A 665 -34.68 33.42 0.18
N LYS A 666 -35.55 32.57 0.78
CA LYS A 666 -35.70 31.12 0.55
C LYS A 666 -34.56 30.21 1.08
N ASN A 667 -33.88 30.58 2.15
CA ASN A 667 -32.68 29.86 2.60
C ASN A 667 -32.87 28.97 3.85
N TYR A 668 -32.37 27.74 3.81
CA TYR A 668 -32.24 26.83 4.97
C TYR A 668 -30.77 26.87 5.42
N ALA A 669 -30.51 27.29 6.66
CA ALA A 669 -29.20 27.15 7.29
C ALA A 669 -29.17 25.84 8.11
N SER A 670 -28.11 25.04 7.98
CA SER A 670 -27.93 23.79 8.73
C SER A 670 -26.93 23.91 9.88
N HIS A 671 -25.71 24.36 9.62
CA HIS A 671 -24.65 24.42 10.62
C HIS A 671 -23.86 25.72 10.49
N GLU A 672 -23.60 26.36 11.63
CA GLU A 672 -23.00 27.69 11.77
C GLU A 672 -21.69 27.64 12.57
N PHE A 673 -20.71 28.44 12.17
CA PHE A 673 -19.42 28.50 12.86
C PHE A 673 -18.78 29.88 12.74
N TRP A 674 -18.06 30.29 13.78
CA TRP A 674 -17.30 31.54 13.79
C TRP A 674 -16.06 31.44 12.90
N ASP A 675 -15.68 32.56 12.27
CA ASP A 675 -14.31 32.73 11.78
C ASP A 675 -13.33 32.67 12.96
N GLU A 676 -12.10 32.17 12.75
CA GLU A 676 -11.10 32.11 13.82
C GLU A 676 -10.72 33.48 14.39
N ASP A 677 -10.82 34.54 13.56
CA ASP A 677 -10.60 35.92 13.97
C ASP A 677 -11.83 36.56 14.64
N GLY A 678 -12.98 35.88 14.63
CA GLY A 678 -14.24 36.33 15.21
C GLY A 678 -14.84 37.57 14.54
N GLU A 679 -14.35 37.99 13.37
CA GLU A 679 -14.85 39.14 12.61
C GLU A 679 -16.05 38.79 11.71
N GLY A 680 -16.38 37.51 11.61
CA GLY A 680 -17.46 36.98 10.79
C GLY A 680 -17.87 35.58 11.24
N PHE A 681 -18.90 35.06 10.60
CA PHE A 681 -19.32 33.66 10.76
C PHE A 681 -19.85 33.14 9.43
N TYR A 682 -19.93 31.82 9.31
CA TYR A 682 -20.40 31.16 8.10
C TYR A 682 -21.36 30.02 8.40
N TRP A 683 -22.16 29.66 7.40
CA TRP A 683 -23.14 28.58 7.49
C TRP A 683 -23.34 27.84 6.18
N CYS A 684 -23.87 26.62 6.27
CA CYS A 684 -24.26 25.80 5.14
C CYS A 684 -25.75 25.99 4.78
N GLY A 685 -26.06 26.26 3.50
CA GLY A 685 -27.42 26.48 3.00
C GLY A 685 -27.49 26.69 1.49
N GLY A 686 -27.53 25.61 0.71
CA GLY A 686 -27.44 25.66 -0.76
C GLY A 686 -26.08 26.13 -1.29
N GLY A 687 -25.04 26.00 -0.45
CA GLY A 687 -23.69 26.55 -0.60
C GLY A 687 -23.11 26.83 0.79
N VAL A 688 -21.86 27.29 0.87
CA VAL A 688 -21.24 27.82 2.09
C VAL A 688 -21.27 29.34 2.02
N TRP A 689 -21.99 29.95 2.95
CA TRP A 689 -22.23 31.38 3.03
C TRP A 689 -21.50 31.97 4.22
N HIS A 690 -21.00 33.18 4.08
CA HIS A 690 -20.29 33.92 5.12
C HIS A 690 -20.92 35.30 5.30
N GLU A 691 -21.00 35.78 6.54
CA GLU A 691 -21.39 37.14 6.89
C GLU A 691 -20.26 37.83 7.66
N ASP A 692 -19.89 39.02 7.18
CA ASP A 692 -18.94 39.91 7.83
C ASP A 692 -19.66 40.74 8.90
N LEU A 693 -19.21 40.71 10.16
CA LEU A 693 -19.91 41.37 11.26
C LEU A 693 -19.85 42.89 11.17
N ALA A 694 -18.76 43.45 10.65
CA ALA A 694 -18.56 44.90 10.60
C ALA A 694 -19.49 45.55 9.56
N THR A 695 -19.72 44.87 8.43
CA THR A 695 -20.49 45.39 7.30
C THR A 695 -21.90 44.81 7.18
N GLY A 696 -22.17 43.66 7.83
CA GLY A 696 -23.38 42.86 7.65
C GLY A 696 -23.51 42.24 6.26
N LYS A 697 -22.44 42.27 5.44
CA LYS A 697 -22.46 41.78 4.06
C LYS A 697 -22.37 40.26 4.04
N GLN A 698 -23.30 39.62 3.33
CA GLN A 698 -23.29 38.18 3.09
C GLN A 698 -22.70 37.83 1.70
N GLU A 699 -21.82 36.82 1.64
CA GLU A 699 -21.19 36.31 0.41
C GLU A 699 -21.26 34.78 0.32
N CYS A 700 -21.44 34.23 -0.88
CA CYS A 700 -21.28 32.79 -1.13
C CYS A 700 -19.80 32.46 -1.36
N LEU A 701 -19.15 31.82 -0.40
CA LEU A 701 -17.75 31.44 -0.50
C LEU A 701 -17.56 30.11 -1.25
N CYS A 702 -18.52 29.20 -1.17
CA CYS A 702 -18.55 27.96 -1.97
C CYS A 702 -19.96 27.75 -2.54
N PRO A 703 -20.15 27.68 -3.86
CA PRO A 703 -21.47 27.47 -4.46
C PRO A 703 -21.94 26.01 -4.38
N ILE A 704 -21.07 25.08 -3.97
CA ILE A 704 -21.39 23.66 -3.87
C ILE A 704 -22.13 23.43 -2.54
N PRO A 705 -23.32 22.79 -2.55
CA PRO A 705 -24.04 22.49 -1.32
C PRO A 705 -23.25 21.53 -0.42
N GLY A 706 -23.21 21.82 0.87
CA GLY A 706 -22.68 20.90 1.88
C GLY A 706 -23.51 20.89 3.16
N ALA A 707 -23.32 19.87 4.00
CA ALA A 707 -24.01 19.78 5.29
C ALA A 707 -23.18 20.41 6.43
N HIS A 708 -21.86 20.19 6.38
CA HIS A 708 -20.83 20.80 7.22
C HIS A 708 -19.74 21.41 6.35
N ALA A 709 -19.11 22.47 6.84
CA ALA A 709 -17.98 23.09 6.17
C ALA A 709 -17.03 23.76 7.17
N THR A 710 -15.78 23.93 6.76
CA THR A 710 -14.83 24.85 7.39
C THR A 710 -14.06 25.62 6.32
N MET A 711 -13.45 26.75 6.70
CA MET A 711 -12.65 27.58 5.80
C MET A 711 -11.31 27.94 6.42
N THR A 712 -10.33 28.21 5.58
CA THR A 712 -9.03 28.74 6.02
C THR A 712 -9.18 30.18 6.51
N ARG A 713 -8.24 30.65 7.34
CA ARG A 713 -8.27 31.99 7.95
C ARG A 713 -8.29 33.12 6.92
N ASN A 714 -7.59 32.95 5.81
CA ASN A 714 -7.64 33.87 4.67
C ASN A 714 -8.88 33.70 3.78
N LYS A 715 -9.78 32.79 4.16
CA LYS A 715 -11.03 32.45 3.47
C LYS A 715 -10.81 31.97 2.04
N LYS A 716 -9.59 31.59 1.65
CA LYS A 716 -9.24 31.20 0.27
C LYS A 716 -9.76 29.81 -0.09
N TYR A 717 -9.77 28.92 0.89
CA TYR A 717 -10.15 27.53 0.70
C TYR A 717 -11.31 27.16 1.63
N VAL A 718 -12.21 26.34 1.11
CA VAL A 718 -13.35 25.80 1.86
C VAL A 718 -13.32 24.29 1.74
N VAL A 719 -13.40 23.57 2.86
CA VAL A 719 -13.64 22.13 2.85
C VAL A 719 -15.06 21.87 3.33
N PHE A 720 -15.76 20.95 2.68
CA PHE A 720 -17.17 20.66 2.94
C PHE A 720 -17.50 19.20 2.70
N ASP A 721 -18.60 18.72 3.29
CA ASP A 721 -19.15 17.39 3.00
C ASP A 721 -20.47 17.46 2.24
N GLU A 722 -20.75 16.43 1.44
CA GLU A 722 -21.94 16.37 0.60
C GLU A 722 -22.52 14.95 0.58
N SER A 723 -23.83 14.86 0.78
CA SER A 723 -24.58 13.60 0.69
C SER A 723 -24.92 13.29 -0.78
N VAL A 724 -24.44 12.17 -1.31
CA VAL A 724 -24.55 11.86 -2.75
C VAL A 724 -25.99 11.56 -3.19
N ASP A 725 -26.73 10.80 -2.38
CA ASP A 725 -28.08 10.29 -2.70
C ASP A 725 -29.18 10.95 -1.83
N GLY A 726 -28.87 12.12 -1.26
CA GLY A 726 -29.67 12.78 -0.22
C GLY A 726 -29.31 12.36 1.21
N TRP A 727 -29.78 13.11 2.21
CA TRP A 727 -29.36 12.93 3.60
C TRP A 727 -30.22 11.91 4.37
N TRP A 728 -29.56 11.01 5.08
CA TRP A 728 -30.06 10.19 6.21
C TRP A 728 -28.87 9.76 7.06
N ARG A 729 -29.10 9.30 8.29
CA ARG A 729 -28.01 8.91 9.19
C ARG A 729 -27.38 7.59 8.75
N GLY A 730 -26.18 7.69 8.16
CA GLY A 730 -25.46 6.57 7.55
C GLY A 730 -25.42 6.58 6.02
N CYS A 731 -25.83 7.68 5.38
CA CYS A 731 -25.79 7.84 3.93
C CYS A 731 -24.36 7.84 3.34
N LYS A 732 -24.29 7.84 2.00
CA LYS A 732 -23.03 7.99 1.27
C LYS A 732 -22.59 9.46 1.31
N TRP A 733 -21.33 9.66 1.67
CA TRP A 733 -20.70 10.97 1.73
C TRP A 733 -19.54 11.10 0.75
N ARG A 734 -19.31 12.33 0.31
CA ARG A 734 -18.05 12.80 -0.30
C ARG A 734 -17.59 14.07 0.41
N VAL A 735 -16.28 14.31 0.42
CA VAL A 735 -15.69 15.53 1.02
C VAL A 735 -14.95 16.30 -0.06
N GLY A 736 -15.35 17.55 -0.27
CA GLY A 736 -14.83 18.45 -1.29
C GLY A 736 -13.89 19.49 -0.72
N PHE A 737 -12.87 19.85 -1.50
CA PHE A 737 -11.96 20.96 -1.28
C PHE A 737 -12.16 21.99 -2.39
N TRP A 738 -12.68 23.16 -2.04
CA TRP A 738 -12.97 24.26 -2.95
C TRP A 738 -11.94 25.37 -2.83
N ASN A 739 -11.33 25.72 -3.97
CA ASN A 739 -10.45 26.88 -4.10
C ASN A 739 -11.21 28.04 -4.73
N ARG A 740 -11.39 29.12 -3.96
CA ARG A 740 -12.17 30.28 -4.41
C ARG A 740 -11.52 31.07 -5.52
N GLU A 741 -10.20 31.17 -5.51
CA GLU A 741 -9.47 31.96 -6.52
C GLU A 741 -9.58 31.33 -7.89
N THR A 742 -9.39 30.00 -7.97
CA THR A 742 -9.43 29.27 -9.23
C THR A 742 -10.82 28.76 -9.59
N LYS A 743 -11.77 28.82 -8.64
CA LYS A 743 -13.13 28.29 -8.75
C LYS A 743 -13.14 26.80 -9.11
N ARG A 744 -12.19 26.05 -8.56
CA ARG A 744 -12.02 24.61 -8.79
C ARG A 744 -12.26 23.83 -7.50
N CYS A 745 -12.88 22.66 -7.66
CA CYS A 745 -13.08 21.68 -6.59
C CYS A 745 -12.24 20.44 -6.86
N VAL A 746 -11.65 19.87 -5.81
CA VAL A 746 -11.14 18.49 -5.82
C VAL A 746 -11.73 17.75 -4.63
N TYR A 747 -12.22 16.53 -4.83
CA TYR A 747 -12.73 15.72 -3.72
C TYR A 747 -11.59 15.00 -3.01
N VAL A 748 -11.55 15.12 -1.68
CA VAL A 748 -10.66 14.36 -0.79
C VAL A 748 -10.96 12.86 -0.92
N TYR A 749 -12.25 12.54 -1.02
CA TYR A 749 -12.72 11.25 -1.54
C TYR A 749 -14.02 11.46 -2.31
N SER A 750 -14.11 10.86 -3.50
CA SER A 750 -15.20 11.11 -4.44
C SER A 750 -16.50 10.38 -4.07
N THR A 751 -16.39 9.21 -3.45
CA THR A 751 -17.52 8.45 -2.90
C THR A 751 -17.07 7.42 -1.87
N ARG A 752 -17.81 7.29 -0.78
CA ARG A 752 -17.62 6.25 0.24
C ARG A 752 -18.90 5.42 0.39
N PRO A 753 -18.78 4.12 0.75
CA PRO A 753 -19.94 3.27 0.89
C PRO A 753 -20.92 3.81 1.93
N GLU A 754 -22.18 3.46 1.71
CA GLU A 754 -23.23 3.66 2.70
C GLU A 754 -22.87 2.88 3.99
N PHE A 755 -22.96 3.56 5.13
CA PHE A 755 -22.72 2.96 6.45
C PHE A 755 -23.96 2.20 6.95
N ALA A 756 -25.15 2.76 6.72
CA ALA A 756 -26.41 2.14 7.08
C ALA A 756 -27.52 2.49 6.06
N PRO A 757 -28.37 1.51 5.69
CA PRO A 757 -29.42 1.75 4.71
C PRO A 757 -30.51 2.68 5.25
N LYS A 758 -31.10 3.51 4.38
CA LYS A 758 -32.18 4.44 4.75
C LYS A 758 -33.35 3.81 5.52
N LYS A 759 -33.69 2.55 5.22
CA LYS A 759 -34.74 1.80 5.95
C LYS A 759 -34.39 1.44 7.40
N ASN A 760 -33.11 1.57 7.76
CA ASN A 760 -32.56 1.19 9.06
C ASN A 760 -31.35 2.07 9.37
N GLU A 761 -31.61 3.37 9.52
CA GLU A 761 -30.62 4.40 9.78
C GLU A 761 -29.69 4.02 10.95
N SER A 762 -28.44 4.46 10.86
CA SER A 762 -27.45 4.22 11.90
C SER A 762 -27.89 4.85 13.21
N THR A 763 -27.51 4.25 14.32
CA THR A 763 -27.72 4.83 15.64
C THR A 763 -26.54 5.69 16.11
N LEU A 764 -25.43 5.65 15.36
CA LEU A 764 -24.24 6.48 15.51
C LEU A 764 -24.42 7.80 14.74
N HIS A 765 -23.42 8.67 14.78
CA HIS A 765 -23.41 9.94 14.03
C HIS A 765 -22.23 9.93 13.04
N PRO A 766 -22.40 9.33 11.84
CA PRO A 766 -21.31 8.99 10.94
C PRO A 766 -20.97 10.09 9.92
N ASP A 767 -21.27 11.34 10.26
CA ASP A 767 -21.10 12.46 9.33
C ASP A 767 -19.60 12.85 9.23
N PRO A 768 -19.10 13.31 8.06
CA PRO A 768 -17.67 13.49 7.85
C PRO A 768 -16.98 14.56 8.71
N HIS A 769 -17.66 15.66 9.06
CA HIS A 769 -17.09 16.77 9.85
C HIS A 769 -15.71 17.23 9.36
N PRO A 770 -15.57 17.66 8.09
CA PRO A 770 -14.26 18.02 7.54
C PRO A 770 -13.75 19.33 8.12
N GLN A 771 -12.49 19.33 8.57
CA GLN A 771 -11.88 20.46 9.28
C GLN A 771 -10.41 20.69 8.88
N PHE A 772 -10.01 21.96 8.78
CA PHE A 772 -8.60 22.35 8.64
C PHE A 772 -7.89 22.32 10.00
N VAL A 773 -6.74 21.65 10.07
CA VAL A 773 -5.98 21.46 11.31
C VAL A 773 -4.47 21.64 11.12
N CYS A 774 -3.71 21.67 12.22
CA CYS A 774 -2.24 21.80 12.21
C CYS A 774 -1.78 23.03 11.40
N ASN A 775 -2.30 24.21 11.74
CA ASN A 775 -2.09 25.43 10.96
C ASN A 775 -2.35 25.24 9.45
N GLU A 776 -3.48 24.61 9.12
CA GLU A 776 -3.96 24.39 7.73
C GLU A 776 -3.05 23.50 6.88
N LYS A 777 -2.16 22.71 7.50
CA LYS A 777 -1.34 21.72 6.78
C LYS A 777 -2.13 20.48 6.38
N TYR A 778 -3.22 20.17 7.10
CA TYR A 778 -4.03 18.99 6.86
C TYR A 778 -5.53 19.30 6.89
N VAL A 779 -6.29 18.51 6.15
CA VAL A 779 -7.74 18.33 6.31
C VAL A 779 -7.97 17.02 7.05
N VAL A 780 -8.76 17.06 8.13
CA VAL A 780 -9.21 15.87 8.87
C VAL A 780 -10.70 15.66 8.64
N SER A 781 -11.11 14.41 8.38
CA SER A 781 -12.53 14.05 8.23
C SER A 781 -12.80 12.58 8.55
N THR A 782 -14.08 12.23 8.75
CA THR A 782 -14.57 10.86 8.94
C THR A 782 -15.04 10.28 7.60
N ALA A 783 -14.68 9.03 7.32
CA ALA A 783 -15.13 8.31 6.13
C ALA A 783 -15.57 6.89 6.45
N ASN A 784 -16.66 6.46 5.81
CA ASN A 784 -17.14 5.09 5.88
C ASN A 784 -16.27 4.16 5.02
N ASN A 785 -16.02 2.94 5.49
CA ASN A 785 -15.29 1.92 4.73
C ASN A 785 -16.19 0.74 4.34
N ALA A 786 -15.69 -0.11 3.43
CA ALA A 786 -16.45 -1.24 2.88
C ALA A 786 -16.78 -2.32 3.92
N ARG A 787 -16.10 -2.31 5.08
CA ARG A 787 -16.32 -3.23 6.19
C ARG A 787 -17.48 -2.81 7.10
N GLY A 788 -18.14 -1.69 6.82
CA GLY A 788 -19.24 -1.16 7.62
C GLY A 788 -18.77 -0.41 8.87
N ASN A 789 -17.57 0.18 8.83
CA ASN A 789 -16.97 0.97 9.90
C ASN A 789 -16.62 2.39 9.44
N MET A 790 -16.33 3.26 10.41
CA MET A 790 -15.82 4.61 10.20
C MET A 790 -14.32 4.65 10.48
N ASP A 791 -13.57 5.26 9.58
CA ASP A 791 -12.15 5.54 9.72
C ASP A 791 -11.92 7.07 9.73
N LEU A 792 -10.89 7.52 10.44
CA LEU A 792 -10.45 8.90 10.48
C LEU A 792 -9.42 9.14 9.36
N TYR A 793 -9.65 10.13 8.50
CA TYR A 793 -8.78 10.47 7.38
C TYR A 793 -8.02 11.75 7.70
N VAL A 794 -6.71 11.75 7.45
CA VAL A 794 -5.85 12.94 7.49
C VAL A 794 -5.25 13.16 6.10
N THR A 795 -5.59 14.28 5.47
CA THR A 795 -5.25 14.56 4.07
C THR A 795 -4.33 15.78 3.99
N PRO A 796 -3.10 15.66 3.45
CA PRO A 796 -2.22 16.80 3.21
C PRO A 796 -2.87 17.89 2.34
N MET A 797 -2.71 19.14 2.73
CA MET A 797 -3.31 20.30 2.05
C MET A 797 -2.58 20.69 0.76
N ASP A 798 -1.26 20.49 0.72
CA ASP A 798 -0.36 20.84 -0.39
C ASP A 798 -0.82 20.25 -1.73
N GLN A 799 -1.19 18.96 -1.76
CA GLN A 799 -1.71 18.31 -2.95
C GLN A 799 -3.08 18.87 -3.38
N LEU A 800 -3.94 19.27 -2.43
CA LEU A 800 -5.27 19.81 -2.72
C LEU A 800 -5.14 21.21 -3.35
N ILE A 801 -4.22 22.01 -2.80
CA ILE A 801 -3.84 23.30 -3.38
C ILE A 801 -3.26 23.09 -4.77
N ALA A 802 -2.27 22.20 -4.94
CA ALA A 802 -1.66 21.94 -6.24
C ALA A 802 -2.72 21.55 -7.29
N ARG A 803 -3.58 20.59 -6.98
CA ARG A 803 -4.64 20.13 -7.90
C ARG A 803 -5.65 21.21 -8.28
N THR A 804 -5.89 22.18 -7.39
CA THR A 804 -6.82 23.28 -7.68
C THR A 804 -6.15 24.52 -8.26
N THR A 805 -4.81 24.63 -8.23
CA THR A 805 -4.05 25.78 -8.75
C THR A 805 -3.32 25.49 -10.05
N MET A 806 -3.02 24.23 -10.35
CA MET A 806 -2.27 23.83 -11.54
C MET A 806 -3.04 24.14 -12.83
N ALA A 807 -2.37 24.85 -13.74
CA ALA A 807 -2.80 24.96 -15.12
C ALA A 807 -2.46 23.67 -15.89
N ALA A 808 -3.14 23.44 -17.02
CA ALA A 808 -2.71 22.40 -17.94
C ALA A 808 -1.29 22.72 -18.45
N PRO A 809 -0.39 21.74 -18.51
CA PRO A 809 0.99 21.97 -18.94
C PRO A 809 1.04 22.43 -20.40
N THR A 810 2.02 23.29 -20.69
CA THR A 810 2.31 23.76 -22.06
C THR A 810 3.42 22.92 -22.68
N GLY A 811 3.51 22.87 -24.02
CA GLY A 811 4.47 22.00 -24.74
C GLY A 811 3.95 20.58 -24.97
N GLY A 812 4.81 19.67 -25.44
CA GLY A 812 4.47 18.27 -25.75
C GLY A 812 3.54 18.06 -26.95
N LYS A 813 2.94 16.87 -27.02
CA LYS A 813 1.91 16.50 -28.01
C LYS A 813 0.53 16.45 -27.37
N THR A 814 -0.48 16.88 -28.12
CA THR A 814 -1.88 16.74 -27.70
C THR A 814 -2.49 15.51 -28.37
N VAL A 815 -3.05 14.61 -27.57
CA VAL A 815 -3.83 13.47 -28.03
C VAL A 815 -5.30 13.79 -27.85
N ARG A 816 -6.01 14.00 -28.95
CA ARG A 816 -7.45 14.22 -28.97
C ARG A 816 -8.17 12.91 -29.18
N VAL A 817 -9.12 12.59 -28.31
CA VAL A 817 -9.90 11.36 -28.36
C VAL A 817 -11.39 11.67 -28.38
N GLU A 818 -12.11 11.12 -29.36
CA GLU A 818 -13.55 11.28 -29.52
C GLU A 818 -14.27 9.93 -29.33
N ASN A 819 -15.29 9.92 -28.47
CA ASN A 819 -16.29 8.85 -28.42
C ASN A 819 -17.37 9.11 -29.48
N PRO A 820 -17.46 8.33 -30.58
CA PRO A 820 -18.44 8.59 -31.62
C PRO A 820 -19.87 8.17 -31.25
N LEU A 821 -20.05 7.43 -30.15
CA LEU A 821 -21.32 6.82 -29.79
C LEU A 821 -22.20 7.74 -28.92
N ALA A 822 -23.51 7.54 -29.01
CA ALA A 822 -24.50 8.16 -28.12
C ALA A 822 -24.67 7.41 -26.79
N VAL A 823 -23.68 6.62 -26.39
CA VAL A 823 -23.63 5.90 -25.12
C VAL A 823 -22.32 6.18 -24.40
N ASP A 824 -22.36 6.14 -23.08
CA ASP A 824 -21.19 6.32 -22.23
C ASP A 824 -20.24 5.12 -22.34
N ARG A 825 -18.94 5.41 -22.27
CA ARG A 825 -17.85 4.43 -22.16
C ARG A 825 -17.25 4.56 -20.75
N PRO A 826 -17.62 3.68 -19.81
CA PRO A 826 -17.17 3.79 -18.42
C PRO A 826 -15.67 3.55 -18.24
N ALA A 827 -15.02 2.91 -19.22
CA ALA A 827 -13.57 2.79 -19.33
C ALA A 827 -13.22 2.49 -20.79
N GLU A 828 -12.19 3.15 -21.31
CA GLU A 828 -11.60 2.91 -22.62
C GLU A 828 -10.08 3.02 -22.51
N THR A 829 -9.35 2.09 -23.10
CA THR A 829 -7.87 2.14 -23.16
C THR A 829 -7.45 2.82 -24.45
N ILE A 830 -6.78 3.94 -24.32
CA ILE A 830 -6.22 4.72 -25.43
C ILE A 830 -4.81 4.22 -25.69
N SER A 831 -4.48 3.96 -26.95
CA SER A 831 -3.15 3.54 -27.40
C SER A 831 -2.61 4.56 -28.40
N VAL A 832 -1.41 5.07 -28.14
CA VAL A 832 -0.72 6.06 -28.97
C VAL A 832 0.69 5.59 -29.23
N LYS A 833 1.12 5.51 -30.49
CA LYS A 833 2.46 5.02 -30.82
C LYS A 833 3.51 5.99 -30.27
N TRP A 834 4.59 5.44 -29.71
CA TRP A 834 5.72 6.25 -29.26
C TRP A 834 6.33 7.09 -30.38
N ALA A 835 6.36 6.54 -31.59
CA ALA A 835 6.83 7.25 -32.79
C ALA A 835 6.04 8.54 -33.10
N ASP A 836 4.80 8.65 -32.66
CA ASP A 836 3.96 9.84 -32.89
C ASP A 836 4.14 10.91 -31.79
N LEU A 837 4.84 10.56 -30.69
CA LEU A 837 4.95 11.39 -29.49
C LEU A 837 6.25 12.21 -29.40
N ASP A 838 7.25 11.91 -30.22
CA ASP A 838 8.63 12.42 -30.07
C ASP A 838 9.23 12.12 -28.68
N LEU A 839 8.80 11.01 -28.05
CA LEU A 839 9.24 10.54 -26.72
C LEU A 839 9.70 9.08 -26.79
N LYS A 840 10.34 8.59 -25.72
CA LYS A 840 10.87 7.22 -25.65
C LYS A 840 10.18 6.39 -24.55
N PRO A 841 9.93 5.09 -24.79
CA PRO A 841 9.50 4.17 -23.74
C PRO A 841 10.51 4.14 -22.59
N GLY A 842 10.02 3.91 -21.37
CA GLY A 842 10.84 3.79 -20.15
C GLY A 842 11.39 5.11 -19.59
N ASP A 843 11.07 6.26 -20.20
CA ASP A 843 11.47 7.57 -19.70
C ASP A 843 10.61 7.99 -18.49
N THR A 844 11.24 8.14 -17.33
CA THR A 844 10.60 8.51 -16.06
C THR A 844 10.09 9.94 -16.03
N ALA A 845 10.51 10.79 -16.98
CA ALA A 845 10.01 12.16 -17.13
C ALA A 845 8.64 12.22 -17.83
N VAL A 846 8.18 11.14 -18.45
CA VAL A 846 6.92 11.14 -19.21
C VAL A 846 5.72 11.38 -18.30
N ARG A 847 4.82 12.26 -18.75
CA ARG A 847 3.54 12.58 -18.13
C ARG A 847 2.42 12.45 -19.16
N VAL A 848 1.29 11.87 -18.72
CA VAL A 848 0.01 11.95 -19.45
C VAL A 848 -0.92 12.80 -18.61
N TRP A 849 -1.55 13.80 -19.21
CA TRP A 849 -2.32 14.81 -18.49
C TRP A 849 -3.69 15.01 -19.13
N ASP A 850 -4.77 14.87 -18.38
CA ASP A 850 -6.10 15.28 -18.85
C ASP A 850 -6.18 16.81 -18.81
N VAL A 851 -6.35 17.44 -19.98
CA VAL A 851 -6.30 18.90 -20.12
C VAL A 851 -7.47 19.56 -19.39
N ALA A 852 -8.67 18.98 -19.48
CA ALA A 852 -9.88 19.55 -18.88
C ALA A 852 -9.87 19.34 -17.36
N ALA A 853 -9.48 18.15 -16.90
CA ALA A 853 -9.40 17.84 -15.47
C ALA A 853 -8.16 18.47 -14.79
N CYS A 854 -7.19 18.95 -15.56
CA CYS A 854 -5.90 19.42 -15.06
C CYS A 854 -5.25 18.42 -14.10
N ALA A 855 -5.25 17.13 -14.46
CA ALA A 855 -4.79 16.05 -13.60
C ALA A 855 -3.92 15.04 -14.37
N PRO A 856 -2.91 14.44 -13.72
CA PRO A 856 -2.12 13.39 -14.33
C PRO A 856 -2.94 12.10 -14.44
N ILE A 857 -2.74 11.36 -15.53
CA ILE A 857 -3.37 10.08 -15.82
C ILE A 857 -2.30 8.98 -15.78
N ALA A 858 -2.64 7.87 -15.12
CA ALA A 858 -1.76 6.71 -15.06
C ALA A 858 -1.58 6.11 -16.47
N PHE A 859 -0.35 5.78 -16.83
CA PHE A 859 0.02 5.27 -18.14
C PHE A 859 0.96 4.08 -18.01
N GLN A 860 1.13 3.34 -19.10
CA GLN A 860 1.99 2.17 -19.18
C GLN A 860 2.58 2.05 -20.59
N ASP A 861 3.77 1.49 -20.68
CA ASP A 861 4.38 1.12 -21.96
C ASP A 861 3.80 -0.20 -22.46
N ASP A 862 3.14 -0.17 -23.61
CA ASP A 862 2.74 -1.37 -24.34
C ASP A 862 3.87 -1.78 -25.30
N ARG A 863 4.81 -2.57 -24.75
CA ARG A 863 6.03 -3.01 -25.46
C ARG A 863 5.74 -3.73 -26.78
N ARG A 864 4.61 -4.42 -26.87
CA ARG A 864 4.24 -5.22 -28.04
C ARG A 864 3.79 -4.34 -29.20
N ASN A 865 3.03 -3.29 -28.89
CA ASN A 865 2.45 -2.39 -29.88
C ASN A 865 3.30 -1.13 -30.09
N GLU A 866 4.47 -1.04 -29.44
CA GLU A 866 5.35 0.14 -29.46
C GLU A 866 4.57 1.42 -29.15
N ALA A 867 3.70 1.34 -28.15
CA ALA A 867 2.75 2.39 -27.81
C ALA A 867 2.80 2.74 -26.33
N LEU A 868 2.41 3.97 -26.03
CA LEU A 868 1.99 4.39 -24.71
C LEU A 868 0.48 4.11 -24.59
N ILE A 869 0.07 3.47 -23.50
CA ILE A 869 -1.34 3.24 -23.19
C ILE A 869 -1.77 3.94 -21.89
N PHE A 870 -3.01 4.43 -21.88
CA PHE A 870 -3.66 4.99 -20.68
C PHE A 870 -5.16 4.74 -20.75
N SER A 871 -5.85 4.69 -19.61
CA SER A 871 -7.30 4.47 -19.55
C SER A 871 -8.07 5.69 -19.08
N THR A 872 -9.23 5.92 -19.67
CA THR A 872 -10.14 7.02 -19.28
C THR A 872 -11.59 6.68 -19.61
N ALA A 873 -12.54 7.36 -18.98
CA ALA A 873 -13.96 7.24 -19.27
C ALA A 873 -14.42 8.36 -20.23
N PHE A 874 -15.46 8.09 -21.02
CA PHE A 874 -16.09 9.08 -21.89
C PHE A 874 -17.61 9.08 -21.71
N ALA A 875 -18.22 10.26 -21.60
CA ALA A 875 -19.65 10.42 -21.80
C ALA A 875 -20.02 10.21 -23.28
N ALA A 876 -21.30 10.01 -23.55
CA ALA A 876 -21.86 9.97 -24.90
C ALA A 876 -21.41 11.20 -25.72
N LYS A 877 -20.85 10.94 -26.90
CA LYS A 877 -20.33 11.96 -27.85
C LYS A 877 -19.24 12.88 -27.29
N GLU A 878 -18.61 12.52 -26.17
CA GLU A 878 -17.58 13.35 -25.56
C GLU A 878 -16.29 13.33 -26.39
N THR A 879 -15.61 14.48 -26.42
CA THR A 879 -14.23 14.61 -26.88
C THR A 879 -13.37 15.08 -25.72
N LYS A 880 -12.25 14.38 -25.48
CA LYS A 880 -11.23 14.80 -24.50
C LYS A 880 -9.90 15.06 -25.18
N GLU A 881 -9.11 15.92 -24.54
CA GLU A 881 -7.73 16.19 -24.93
C GLU A 881 -6.79 15.81 -23.80
N PHE A 882 -5.74 15.08 -24.16
CA PHE A 882 -4.68 14.66 -23.26
C PHE A 882 -3.37 15.28 -23.71
N ARG A 883 -2.57 15.78 -22.77
CA ARG A 883 -1.21 16.24 -23.05
C ARG A 883 -0.21 15.17 -22.68
N ILE A 884 0.70 14.87 -23.59
CA ILE A 884 1.79 13.92 -23.37
C ILE A 884 3.12 14.64 -23.62
N LEU A 885 3.97 14.64 -22.62
CA LEU A 885 5.24 15.36 -22.59
C LEU A 885 6.23 14.71 -21.62
N ALA A 886 7.52 15.03 -21.76
CA ALA A 886 8.53 14.74 -20.74
C ALA A 886 8.78 16.01 -19.91
N ASP A 887 8.42 15.98 -18.63
CA ASP A 887 8.66 17.06 -17.68
C ASP A 887 8.65 16.51 -16.24
N GLU A 888 9.84 16.33 -15.67
CA GLU A 888 10.00 15.81 -14.31
C GLU A 888 9.43 16.75 -13.23
N SER A 889 9.27 18.05 -13.54
CA SER A 889 8.73 19.02 -12.58
C SER A 889 7.22 18.88 -12.35
N LEU A 890 6.52 18.21 -13.27
CA LEU A 890 5.08 17.97 -13.14
C LEU A 890 4.79 16.74 -12.26
N PRO A 891 3.69 16.74 -11.49
CA PRO A 891 3.26 15.59 -10.70
C PRO A 891 3.01 14.36 -11.56
N GLN A 892 3.45 13.20 -11.08
CA GLN A 892 3.24 11.91 -11.70
C GLN A 892 1.93 11.28 -11.17
N ALA A 893 1.14 10.66 -12.05
CA ALA A 893 0.00 9.84 -11.62
C ALA A 893 0.50 8.61 -10.86
N ASP A 894 -0.33 8.05 -9.98
CA ASP A 894 -0.02 6.77 -9.34
C ASP A 894 0.11 5.67 -10.40
N LEU A 895 1.34 5.19 -10.58
CA LEU A 895 1.69 4.09 -11.50
C LEU A 895 1.69 2.73 -10.80
N SER A 896 1.08 2.63 -9.60
CA SER A 896 0.87 1.37 -8.92
C SER A 896 0.11 0.37 -9.79
N ILE A 897 0.45 -0.90 -9.64
CA ILE A 897 -0.15 -1.96 -10.45
C ILE A 897 -1.61 -2.13 -10.05
N VAL A 898 -2.50 -1.96 -11.03
CA VAL A 898 -3.95 -2.19 -10.90
C VAL A 898 -4.36 -3.44 -11.67
N CYS A 899 -3.75 -3.66 -12.83
CA CYS A 899 -3.96 -4.83 -13.66
C CYS A 899 -2.80 -5.80 -13.45
N TRP A 900 -3.11 -6.93 -12.83
CA TRP A 900 -2.13 -7.89 -12.34
C TRP A 900 -2.43 -9.29 -12.88
N SER A 901 -1.40 -10.07 -13.21
CA SER A 901 -1.50 -11.49 -13.50
C SER A 901 -0.27 -12.24 -12.97
N GLN A 902 -0.46 -13.48 -12.55
CA GLN A 902 0.62 -14.29 -11.98
C GLN A 902 0.33 -15.79 -12.03
N TYR A 903 1.41 -16.55 -12.19
CA TYR A 903 1.46 -18.00 -11.94
C TYR A 903 1.61 -18.28 -10.44
N LEU A 904 0.75 -19.13 -9.89
CA LEU A 904 0.58 -19.36 -8.46
C LEU A 904 0.88 -20.83 -8.09
N PRO A 905 2.17 -21.19 -7.86
CA PRO A 905 2.54 -22.57 -7.53
C PRO A 905 1.97 -23.06 -6.19
N GLU A 906 1.73 -22.16 -5.24
CA GLU A 906 1.04 -22.44 -3.98
C GLU A 906 -0.42 -22.86 -4.16
N ARG A 907 -0.99 -22.60 -5.34
CA ARG A 907 -2.35 -22.96 -5.73
C ARG A 907 -2.35 -24.07 -6.79
N MET A 908 -1.54 -25.11 -6.59
CA MET A 908 -1.48 -26.27 -7.50
C MET A 908 -1.24 -25.83 -8.95
N ASP A 909 -0.36 -24.84 -9.10
CA ASP A 909 0.00 -24.21 -10.37
C ASP A 909 -1.12 -23.40 -11.04
N ASP A 910 -2.12 -22.90 -10.30
CA ASP A 910 -3.12 -22.00 -10.86
C ASP A 910 -2.46 -20.78 -11.54
N PHE A 911 -3.17 -20.17 -12.49
CA PHE A 911 -2.79 -18.90 -13.06
C PHE A 911 -3.91 -17.88 -12.84
N ALA A 912 -3.65 -16.79 -12.13
CA ALA A 912 -4.66 -15.80 -11.77
C ALA A 912 -4.38 -14.44 -12.39
N TRP A 913 -5.44 -13.66 -12.62
CA TRP A 913 -5.36 -12.28 -13.07
C TRP A 913 -6.53 -11.46 -12.55
N GLU A 914 -6.33 -10.15 -12.41
CA GLU A 914 -7.36 -9.22 -11.93
C GLU A 914 -7.13 -7.80 -12.40
N ASN A 915 -8.20 -7.00 -12.34
CA ASN A 915 -8.15 -5.54 -12.38
C ASN A 915 -9.01 -4.94 -11.25
N ASP A 916 -9.38 -3.66 -11.36
CA ASP A 916 -10.25 -2.94 -10.43
C ASP A 916 -11.75 -3.29 -10.54
N ARG A 917 -12.14 -4.22 -11.41
CA ARG A 917 -13.53 -4.67 -11.60
C ARG A 917 -13.77 -6.11 -11.16
N PHE A 918 -12.93 -7.05 -11.59
CA PHE A 918 -13.07 -8.46 -11.27
C PHE A 918 -11.72 -9.20 -11.32
N GLY A 919 -11.72 -10.44 -10.81
CA GLY A 919 -10.59 -11.36 -10.92
C GLY A 919 -10.99 -12.64 -11.63
N ALA A 920 -10.01 -13.42 -12.07
CA ALA A 920 -10.23 -14.75 -12.59
C ALA A 920 -9.00 -15.64 -12.42
N ARG A 921 -9.18 -16.95 -12.57
CA ARG A 921 -8.09 -17.92 -12.66
C ARG A 921 -8.33 -18.99 -13.71
N ALA A 922 -7.24 -19.62 -14.12
CA ALA A 922 -7.21 -20.86 -14.90
C ALA A 922 -6.50 -21.94 -14.08
N TYR A 923 -7.09 -23.12 -14.00
CA TYR A 923 -6.58 -24.21 -13.17
C TYR A 923 -5.23 -24.74 -13.64
N GLY A 924 -4.31 -24.94 -12.70
CA GLY A 924 -2.95 -25.39 -12.95
C GLY A 924 -2.80 -26.85 -13.35
N PRO A 925 -1.65 -27.26 -13.93
CA PRO A 925 -1.41 -28.65 -14.29
C PRO A 925 -1.34 -29.62 -13.09
N ILE A 926 -0.86 -29.18 -11.93
CA ILE A 926 -0.65 -30.06 -10.76
C ILE A 926 -1.98 -30.55 -10.16
N ILE A 927 -3.06 -29.79 -10.29
CA ILE A 927 -4.40 -30.20 -9.81
C ILE A 927 -4.96 -31.42 -10.57
N MET A 928 -4.34 -31.82 -11.69
CA MET A 928 -4.68 -33.05 -12.41
C MET A 928 -4.13 -34.31 -11.72
N GLU A 929 -3.14 -34.17 -10.83
CA GLU A 929 -2.56 -35.25 -10.05
C GLU A 929 -3.41 -35.55 -8.81
N PRO A 930 -3.52 -36.82 -8.37
CA PRO A 930 -4.27 -37.17 -7.17
C PRO A 930 -3.60 -36.60 -5.91
N ALA A 931 -4.16 -35.52 -5.36
CA ALA A 931 -3.81 -35.03 -4.02
C ALA A 931 -4.28 -36.02 -2.93
N PRO A 932 -3.69 -36.01 -1.71
CA PRO A 932 -4.09 -36.89 -0.60
C PRO A 932 -5.57 -36.78 -0.17
N ALA A 933 -6.29 -35.76 -0.65
CA ALA A 933 -7.70 -35.51 -0.35
C ALA A 933 -8.65 -35.58 -1.57
N GLY A 934 -8.24 -36.18 -2.70
CA GLY A 934 -9.16 -36.50 -3.81
C GLY A 934 -9.62 -35.33 -4.70
N GLN A 935 -8.96 -34.18 -4.66
CA GLN A 935 -9.29 -33.01 -5.49
C GLN A 935 -8.65 -33.06 -6.89
N LYS A 936 -9.00 -34.07 -7.69
CA LYS A 936 -8.58 -34.12 -9.10
C LYS A 936 -9.52 -33.27 -9.96
N LEU A 937 -8.99 -32.27 -10.65
CA LEU A 937 -9.76 -31.45 -11.58
C LEU A 937 -9.05 -31.34 -12.94
N VAL A 938 -9.69 -31.82 -14.00
CA VAL A 938 -9.23 -31.66 -15.39
C VAL A 938 -10.16 -30.67 -16.09
N SER A 939 -9.71 -29.42 -16.26
CA SER A 939 -10.53 -28.36 -16.83
C SER A 939 -9.68 -27.26 -17.47
N SER A 940 -10.16 -26.73 -18.60
CA SER A 940 -9.65 -25.50 -19.22
C SER A 940 -10.57 -24.30 -18.95
N GLY A 941 -11.53 -24.46 -18.03
CA GLY A 941 -12.52 -23.46 -17.71
C GLY A 941 -11.92 -22.26 -17.00
N ILE A 942 -12.53 -21.09 -17.21
CA ILE A 942 -12.13 -19.84 -16.57
C ILE A 942 -13.00 -19.62 -15.34
N ASP A 943 -12.36 -19.58 -14.18
CA ASP A 943 -13.01 -19.41 -12.90
C ASP A 943 -13.05 -17.93 -12.53
N ILE A 944 -14.25 -17.39 -12.29
CA ILE A 944 -14.45 -15.97 -11.99
C ILE A 944 -14.34 -15.72 -10.49
N ILE A 945 -13.58 -14.70 -10.12
CA ILE A 945 -13.41 -14.28 -8.74
C ILE A 945 -14.06 -12.92 -8.54
N ASN A 946 -15.00 -12.88 -7.60
CA ASN A 946 -15.81 -11.71 -7.34
C ASN A 946 -15.08 -10.75 -6.40
N LYS A 947 -15.03 -9.47 -6.80
CA LYS A 947 -14.27 -8.43 -6.11
C LYS A 947 -15.12 -7.17 -5.91
N CYS A 948 -14.81 -6.40 -4.87
CA CYS A 948 -15.43 -5.08 -4.65
C CYS A 948 -14.43 -3.96 -4.31
N VAL A 949 -13.12 -4.27 -4.29
CA VAL A 949 -12.04 -3.28 -4.17
C VAL A 949 -11.41 -2.96 -5.52
N LYS A 950 -10.67 -1.86 -5.62
CA LYS A 950 -10.03 -1.41 -6.87
C LYS A 950 -8.53 -1.75 -6.98
N VAL A 951 -7.95 -2.35 -5.95
CA VAL A 951 -6.52 -2.71 -5.87
C VAL A 951 -6.34 -4.22 -6.00
N PRO A 952 -5.21 -4.74 -6.50
CA PRO A 952 -4.97 -6.19 -6.56
C PRO A 952 -5.01 -6.84 -5.17
N VAL A 953 -5.68 -7.98 -5.06
CA VAL A 953 -5.85 -8.72 -3.79
C VAL A 953 -5.73 -10.24 -3.91
N LEU A 954 -5.80 -10.80 -5.12
CA LEU A 954 -5.92 -12.24 -5.32
C LEU A 954 -4.71 -13.00 -4.79
N HIS A 955 -3.48 -12.53 -5.08
CA HIS A 955 -2.27 -13.16 -4.56
C HIS A 955 -2.31 -13.30 -3.03
N ARG A 956 -2.63 -12.19 -2.35
CA ARG A 956 -2.75 -12.16 -0.90
C ARG A 956 -3.84 -13.10 -0.41
N TRP A 957 -5.01 -13.13 -1.06
CA TRP A 957 -6.08 -14.06 -0.70
C TRP A 957 -5.62 -15.51 -0.81
N PHE A 958 -4.92 -15.87 -1.89
CA PHE A 958 -4.47 -17.24 -2.09
C PHE A 958 -3.35 -17.68 -1.15
N VAL A 959 -2.51 -16.75 -0.70
CA VAL A 959 -1.42 -17.03 0.24
C VAL A 959 -1.89 -17.02 1.70
N GLU A 960 -2.68 -16.01 2.10
CA GLU A 960 -2.95 -15.74 3.52
C GLU A 960 -4.26 -16.35 4.03
N ARG A 961 -5.22 -16.65 3.14
CA ARG A 961 -6.60 -17.00 3.53
C ARG A 961 -6.92 -18.47 3.34
N THR A 962 -6.18 -19.33 4.05
CA THR A 962 -6.43 -20.78 4.13
C THR A 962 -7.23 -21.15 5.39
N GLY A 963 -8.11 -22.15 5.33
CA GLY A 963 -8.85 -22.66 6.49
C GLY A 963 -10.02 -21.77 6.94
N GLU A 964 -10.12 -21.44 8.24
CA GLU A 964 -11.23 -20.62 8.78
C GLU A 964 -11.31 -19.20 8.17
N GLY A 965 -10.16 -18.67 7.72
CA GLY A 965 -10.03 -17.40 7.00
C GLY A 965 -10.31 -17.48 5.49
N SER A 966 -10.81 -18.61 4.97
CA SER A 966 -11.02 -18.92 3.54
C SER A 966 -11.46 -17.74 2.66
N TYR A 967 -10.83 -17.61 1.49
CA TYR A 967 -11.19 -16.65 0.43
C TYR A 967 -12.54 -16.94 -0.24
N HIS A 968 -13.20 -18.07 0.09
CA HIS A 968 -14.59 -18.36 -0.30
C HIS A 968 -15.63 -17.61 0.55
N LYS A 969 -15.20 -16.85 1.56
CA LYS A 969 -16.06 -15.96 2.36
C LYS A 969 -15.77 -14.50 2.03
N ASN A 970 -16.78 -13.64 2.13
CA ASN A 970 -16.57 -12.19 1.99
C ASN A 970 -15.86 -11.62 3.22
N HIS A 971 -14.69 -11.03 3.02
CA HIS A 971 -13.97 -10.28 4.07
C HIS A 971 -13.99 -8.76 3.84
N GLY A 972 -14.98 -8.27 3.10
CA GLY A 972 -15.13 -6.86 2.74
C GLY A 972 -14.39 -6.45 1.46
N GLU A 973 -13.81 -7.41 0.75
CA GLU A 973 -13.04 -7.18 -0.48
C GLU A 973 -13.56 -7.99 -1.68
N GLY A 974 -14.49 -8.93 -1.44
CA GLY A 974 -15.01 -9.91 -2.39
C GLY A 974 -14.80 -11.36 -1.92
N MET A 975 -15.05 -12.32 -2.80
CA MET A 975 -14.94 -13.76 -2.54
C MET A 975 -14.81 -14.58 -3.84
N ASP A 976 -14.34 -15.82 -3.71
CA ASP A 976 -14.45 -16.86 -4.73
C ASP A 976 -15.70 -17.72 -4.46
N ASN A 977 -16.78 -17.53 -5.23
CA ASN A 977 -18.01 -18.33 -5.13
C ASN A 977 -18.55 -18.77 -6.50
N TYR A 978 -17.75 -18.65 -7.57
CA TYR A 978 -18.09 -19.16 -8.89
C TYR A 978 -17.70 -20.65 -8.98
N LYS A 979 -18.54 -21.49 -9.59
CA LYS A 979 -18.38 -22.95 -9.58
C LYS A 979 -18.09 -23.45 -10.98
N VAL A 980 -16.84 -23.74 -11.30
CA VAL A 980 -16.47 -24.24 -12.65
C VAL A 980 -16.65 -25.75 -12.79
N GLY A 981 -16.00 -26.55 -11.92
CA GLY A 981 -15.95 -28.00 -12.08
C GLY A 981 -15.43 -28.41 -13.48
N PRO A 982 -16.01 -29.45 -14.12
CA PRO A 982 -15.56 -29.91 -15.44
C PRO A 982 -15.99 -29.00 -16.61
N SER A 983 -16.79 -27.96 -16.36
CA SER A 983 -17.33 -27.07 -17.39
C SER A 983 -16.24 -26.18 -18.00
N ARG A 984 -16.63 -25.24 -18.87
CA ARG A 984 -15.72 -24.21 -19.41
C ARG A 984 -15.77 -22.88 -18.66
N GLY A 985 -16.52 -22.81 -17.56
CA GLY A 985 -16.66 -21.60 -16.75
C GLY A 985 -17.14 -20.42 -17.60
N CYS A 986 -16.46 -19.28 -17.50
CA CYS A 986 -16.74 -18.10 -18.32
C CYS A 986 -15.61 -17.83 -19.31
N GLY A 987 -15.61 -18.54 -20.44
CA GLY A 987 -14.70 -18.29 -21.56
C GLY A 987 -13.67 -19.38 -21.86
N GLY A 988 -13.75 -20.56 -21.24
CA GLY A 988 -12.98 -21.72 -21.71
C GLY A 988 -13.49 -22.21 -23.07
N LEU A 989 -12.62 -22.79 -23.91
CA LEU A 989 -13.03 -23.26 -25.24
C LEU A 989 -13.57 -24.71 -25.21
N GLY A 990 -14.54 -24.97 -26.09
CA GLY A 990 -14.98 -26.32 -26.44
C GLY A 990 -15.13 -26.44 -27.96
N ALA A 991 -15.05 -27.67 -28.46
CA ALA A 991 -15.17 -27.98 -29.87
C ALA A 991 -16.25 -29.02 -30.13
N ARG A 992 -17.05 -28.81 -31.17
CA ARG A 992 -18.09 -29.71 -31.65
C ARG A 992 -17.70 -30.25 -33.02
N GLY A 993 -17.43 -31.55 -33.08
CA GLY A 993 -17.17 -32.28 -34.33
C GLY A 993 -18.18 -33.40 -34.55
N ALA A 994 -17.98 -34.16 -35.63
CA ALA A 994 -18.84 -35.31 -35.99
C ALA A 994 -18.90 -36.37 -34.87
N ASP A 995 -17.79 -36.61 -34.17
CA ASP A 995 -17.66 -37.64 -33.14
C ASP A 995 -18.14 -37.21 -31.74
N GLY A 996 -18.60 -35.97 -31.56
CA GLY A 996 -19.04 -35.47 -30.25
C GLY A 996 -18.42 -34.13 -29.83
N TRP A 997 -18.44 -33.90 -28.52
CA TRP A 997 -17.81 -32.77 -27.86
C TRP A 997 -16.35 -33.09 -27.49
N ALA A 998 -15.47 -32.12 -27.71
CA ALA A 998 -14.08 -32.16 -27.25
C ALA A 998 -13.73 -30.90 -26.45
N ARG A 999 -12.78 -31.04 -25.53
CA ARG A 999 -12.40 -30.03 -24.54
C ARG A 999 -10.90 -30.08 -24.26
N SER A 1000 -10.26 -28.93 -24.03
CA SER A 1000 -8.88 -28.90 -23.53
C SER A 1000 -8.81 -29.33 -22.07
N ILE A 1001 -7.64 -29.86 -21.70
CA ILE A 1001 -7.24 -30.07 -20.31
C ILE A 1001 -6.67 -28.76 -19.74
N ASN A 1002 -6.04 -28.82 -18.57
CA ASN A 1002 -5.37 -27.67 -17.95
C ASN A 1002 -4.21 -27.17 -18.84
N TRP A 1003 -3.82 -25.92 -18.66
CA TRP A 1003 -2.71 -25.34 -19.41
C TRP A 1003 -1.39 -26.04 -19.03
N SER A 1004 -0.41 -25.99 -19.94
CA SER A 1004 0.88 -26.68 -19.82
C SER A 1004 2.08 -25.74 -19.74
N LYS A 1005 1.97 -24.54 -20.33
CA LYS A 1005 2.96 -23.47 -20.25
C LYS A 1005 2.26 -22.14 -20.07
N THR A 1006 2.95 -21.19 -19.44
CA THR A 1006 2.47 -19.82 -19.30
C THR A 1006 3.59 -18.83 -19.54
N LYS A 1007 3.25 -17.61 -19.95
CA LYS A 1007 4.15 -16.48 -20.08
C LYS A 1007 3.39 -15.18 -19.79
N VAL A 1008 3.69 -14.51 -18.69
CA VAL A 1008 3.20 -13.13 -18.50
C VAL A 1008 4.03 -12.20 -19.38
N ILE A 1009 3.35 -11.33 -20.11
CA ILE A 1009 3.92 -10.36 -21.03
C ILE A 1009 4.09 -9.02 -20.31
N GLN A 1010 3.06 -8.59 -19.58
CA GLN A 1010 3.08 -7.33 -18.83
C GLN A 1010 2.04 -7.35 -17.70
N CYS A 1011 2.35 -6.60 -16.64
CA CYS A 1011 1.45 -6.17 -15.57
C CYS A 1011 1.68 -4.66 -15.37
N GLY A 1012 0.68 -3.92 -14.92
CA GLY A 1012 0.86 -2.49 -14.75
C GLY A 1012 -0.38 -1.71 -14.33
N PRO A 1013 -0.29 -0.37 -14.31
CA PRO A 1013 -1.38 0.50 -13.90
C PRO A 1013 -2.56 0.53 -14.88
N VAL A 1014 -2.37 0.05 -16.12
CA VAL A 1014 -3.35 0.12 -17.21
C VAL A 1014 -3.75 -1.26 -17.74
N ARG A 1015 -2.78 -2.18 -17.88
CA ARG A 1015 -2.99 -3.47 -18.56
C ARG A 1015 -2.19 -4.60 -17.96
N THR A 1016 -2.81 -5.77 -17.90
CA THR A 1016 -2.13 -7.06 -17.78
C THR A 1016 -2.35 -7.89 -19.04
N GLU A 1017 -1.30 -8.58 -19.51
CA GLU A 1017 -1.34 -9.43 -20.70
C GLU A 1017 -0.46 -10.67 -20.48
N PHE A 1018 -0.94 -11.84 -20.87
CA PHE A 1018 -0.23 -13.11 -20.72
C PHE A 1018 -0.70 -14.17 -21.72
N ASP A 1019 0.12 -15.19 -21.93
CA ASP A 1019 -0.19 -16.38 -22.74
C ASP A 1019 -0.34 -17.62 -21.86
N LEU A 1020 -1.37 -18.41 -22.11
CA LEU A 1020 -1.52 -19.79 -21.64
C LEU A 1020 -1.45 -20.75 -22.83
N VAL A 1021 -0.66 -21.81 -22.72
CA VAL A 1021 -0.50 -22.82 -23.77
C VAL A 1021 -1.14 -24.12 -23.34
N TYR A 1022 -2.14 -24.59 -24.09
CA TYR A 1022 -2.83 -25.85 -23.86
C TYR A 1022 -2.33 -26.92 -24.85
N PRO A 1023 -2.12 -28.17 -24.40
CA PRO A 1023 -1.77 -29.28 -25.29
C PRO A 1023 -2.84 -29.52 -26.37
N ALA A 1024 -2.47 -30.20 -27.45
CA ALA A 1024 -3.40 -30.56 -28.53
C ALA A 1024 -4.62 -31.33 -28.01
N TRP A 1025 -5.82 -31.03 -28.54
CA TRP A 1025 -7.09 -31.56 -28.05
C TRP A 1025 -8.16 -31.58 -29.16
N GLY A 1026 -9.08 -32.55 -29.16
CA GLY A 1026 -10.22 -32.55 -30.09
C GLY A 1026 -9.87 -32.50 -31.58
N GLY A 1027 -8.71 -33.02 -31.99
CA GLY A 1027 -8.19 -32.91 -33.35
C GLY A 1027 -7.55 -31.54 -33.69
N LEU A 1028 -7.58 -30.59 -32.77
CA LEU A 1028 -6.89 -29.30 -32.85
C LEU A 1028 -5.43 -29.48 -32.39
N GLY A 1029 -4.51 -28.71 -32.99
CA GLY A 1029 -3.13 -28.63 -32.51
C GLY A 1029 -3.01 -27.89 -31.17
N GLU A 1030 -1.77 -27.73 -30.70
CA GLU A 1030 -1.45 -26.93 -29.49
C GLU A 1030 -2.12 -25.54 -29.59
N GLU A 1031 -2.80 -25.14 -28.52
CA GLU A 1031 -3.52 -23.88 -28.43
C GLU A 1031 -2.70 -22.87 -27.62
N THR A 1032 -2.39 -21.71 -28.20
CA THR A 1032 -1.92 -20.56 -27.43
C THR A 1032 -3.09 -19.60 -27.23
N ARG A 1033 -3.48 -19.39 -25.98
CA ARG A 1033 -4.53 -18.46 -25.57
C ARG A 1033 -3.90 -17.25 -24.91
N ARG A 1034 -3.96 -16.11 -25.62
CA ARG A 1034 -3.55 -14.82 -25.07
C ARG A 1034 -4.71 -14.17 -24.35
N VAL A 1035 -4.46 -13.66 -23.16
CA VAL A 1035 -5.44 -12.93 -22.34
C VAL A 1035 -4.93 -11.52 -22.09
N THR A 1036 -5.78 -10.52 -22.31
CA THR A 1036 -5.52 -9.12 -21.98
C THR A 1036 -6.64 -8.61 -21.09
N LEU A 1037 -6.31 -7.97 -19.97
CA LEU A 1037 -7.28 -7.31 -19.10
C LEU A 1037 -6.81 -5.89 -18.78
N ASP A 1038 -7.68 -4.93 -19.04
CA ASP A 1038 -7.40 -3.50 -18.90
C ASP A 1038 -8.13 -2.89 -17.70
N ARG A 1039 -7.59 -1.78 -17.19
CA ARG A 1039 -8.16 -1.03 -16.09
C ARG A 1039 -9.57 -0.54 -16.43
N GLY A 1040 -10.47 -0.70 -15.48
CA GLY A 1040 -11.87 -0.30 -15.54
C GLY A 1040 -12.77 -1.23 -16.35
N GLN A 1041 -12.23 -2.21 -17.09
CA GLN A 1041 -12.99 -3.12 -17.95
C GLN A 1041 -13.64 -4.28 -17.18
N PHE A 1042 -14.85 -4.65 -17.58
CA PHE A 1042 -15.54 -5.85 -17.07
C PHE A 1042 -15.27 -7.11 -17.92
N PHE A 1043 -14.51 -6.96 -18.99
CA PHE A 1043 -14.26 -8.01 -19.99
C PHE A 1043 -12.76 -8.17 -20.21
N ALA A 1044 -12.26 -9.39 -20.07
CA ALA A 1044 -10.93 -9.76 -20.54
C ALA A 1044 -11.01 -10.16 -22.02
N HIS A 1045 -10.04 -9.74 -22.81
CA HIS A 1045 -9.89 -10.07 -24.22
C HIS A 1045 -9.07 -11.34 -24.38
N PHE A 1046 -9.60 -12.32 -25.11
CA PHE A 1046 -9.01 -13.63 -25.36
C PHE A 1046 -8.75 -13.82 -26.86
N VAL A 1047 -7.51 -14.15 -27.20
CA VAL A 1047 -7.14 -14.54 -28.57
C VAL A 1047 -6.54 -15.93 -28.53
N ALA A 1048 -7.31 -16.93 -28.97
CA ALA A 1048 -6.89 -18.32 -29.05
C ALA A 1048 -6.41 -18.66 -30.46
N LYS A 1049 -5.20 -19.19 -30.59
CA LYS A 1049 -4.61 -19.64 -31.85
C LYS A 1049 -4.20 -21.10 -31.76
N PHE A 1050 -4.52 -21.87 -32.78
CA PHE A 1050 -4.16 -23.29 -32.87
C PHE A 1050 -2.96 -23.49 -33.80
N LYS A 1051 -2.08 -24.42 -33.44
CA LYS A 1051 -1.02 -24.87 -34.35
C LYS A 1051 -1.63 -25.73 -35.46
N GLY A 1052 -1.60 -25.24 -36.70
CA GLY A 1052 -2.22 -25.91 -37.85
C GLY A 1052 -3.58 -25.31 -38.22
N LYS A 1053 -4.35 -26.00 -39.05
CA LYS A 1053 -5.72 -25.60 -39.42
C LYS A 1053 -6.73 -26.35 -38.57
N THR A 1054 -7.82 -25.68 -38.20
CA THR A 1054 -9.01 -26.32 -37.63
C THR A 1054 -9.54 -27.38 -38.61
N PRO A 1055 -9.78 -28.63 -38.18
CA PRO A 1055 -10.33 -29.67 -39.04
C PRO A 1055 -11.67 -29.27 -39.66
N GLU A 1056 -11.93 -29.76 -40.87
CA GLU A 1056 -13.22 -29.52 -41.55
C GLU A 1056 -14.37 -30.14 -40.74
N GLY A 1057 -15.48 -29.41 -40.62
CA GLY A 1057 -16.65 -29.84 -39.83
C GLY A 1057 -16.50 -29.70 -38.32
N VAL A 1058 -15.39 -29.19 -37.80
CA VAL A 1058 -15.22 -28.90 -36.37
C VAL A 1058 -15.48 -27.41 -36.09
N GLN A 1059 -16.48 -27.13 -35.25
CA GLN A 1059 -16.72 -25.79 -34.70
C GLN A 1059 -16.00 -25.65 -33.37
N VAL A 1060 -15.38 -24.51 -33.10
CA VAL A 1060 -14.71 -24.20 -31.82
C VAL A 1060 -15.14 -22.84 -31.32
N GLY A 1061 -15.49 -22.75 -30.04
CA GLY A 1061 -16.05 -21.52 -29.47
C GLY A 1061 -15.96 -21.47 -27.94
N PRO A 1062 -15.92 -20.25 -27.38
CA PRO A 1062 -15.95 -20.04 -25.93
C PRO A 1062 -17.27 -20.49 -25.31
N GLY A 1063 -17.19 -21.12 -24.14
CA GLY A 1063 -18.31 -21.64 -23.37
C GLY A 1063 -18.64 -20.76 -22.17
N LEU A 1064 -19.94 -20.59 -21.91
CA LEU A 1064 -20.53 -19.94 -20.75
C LEU A 1064 -21.29 -20.97 -19.91
N ASP A 1065 -20.85 -21.22 -18.68
CA ASP A 1065 -21.57 -22.14 -17.79
C ASP A 1065 -22.95 -21.58 -17.45
N CYS A 1066 -23.98 -22.37 -17.69
CA CYS A 1066 -25.37 -22.06 -17.40
C CYS A 1066 -26.08 -23.22 -16.68
N SER A 1067 -25.29 -24.09 -16.05
CA SER A 1067 -25.82 -25.32 -15.43
C SER A 1067 -26.49 -25.06 -14.09
N LYS A 1068 -27.58 -25.78 -13.84
CA LYS A 1068 -28.27 -25.77 -12.55
C LYS A 1068 -27.46 -26.40 -11.42
N GLU A 1069 -26.68 -27.43 -11.72
CA GLU A 1069 -25.85 -28.14 -10.73
C GLU A 1069 -24.82 -27.21 -10.08
N ARG A 1070 -24.31 -26.24 -10.84
CA ARG A 1070 -23.34 -25.24 -10.37
C ARG A 1070 -23.98 -23.89 -10.07
N GLN A 1071 -25.31 -23.83 -10.07
CA GLN A 1071 -26.13 -22.65 -9.74
C GLN A 1071 -25.91 -21.47 -10.71
N HIS A 1072 -25.62 -21.79 -11.97
CA HIS A 1072 -25.46 -20.82 -13.05
C HIS A 1072 -26.71 -20.76 -13.96
N ASP A 1073 -27.84 -21.34 -13.57
CA ASP A 1073 -29.08 -21.52 -14.36
C ASP A 1073 -29.95 -20.25 -14.51
N GLY A 1074 -29.29 -19.10 -14.64
CA GLY A 1074 -29.93 -17.85 -15.00
C GLY A 1074 -30.49 -17.84 -16.42
N LYS A 1075 -31.33 -16.85 -16.72
CA LYS A 1075 -31.90 -16.70 -18.07
C LYS A 1075 -30.85 -16.13 -19.01
N ILE A 1076 -30.38 -16.95 -19.95
CA ILE A 1076 -29.48 -16.51 -21.02
C ILE A 1076 -30.20 -15.52 -21.95
N VAL A 1077 -29.54 -14.39 -22.20
CA VAL A 1077 -29.89 -13.42 -23.25
C VAL A 1077 -28.80 -13.46 -24.32
N ARG A 1078 -29.18 -13.32 -25.59
CA ARG A 1078 -28.26 -13.45 -26.72
C ARG A 1078 -28.60 -12.50 -27.86
N ASP A 1079 -27.58 -12.09 -28.57
CA ASP A 1079 -27.68 -11.49 -29.91
C ASP A 1079 -26.61 -12.16 -30.79
N LEU A 1080 -27.04 -13.16 -31.56
CA LEU A 1080 -26.14 -13.96 -32.39
C LEU A 1080 -25.64 -13.22 -33.63
N VAL A 1081 -26.34 -12.16 -34.04
CA VAL A 1081 -25.91 -11.27 -35.13
C VAL A 1081 -24.79 -10.37 -34.63
N GLN A 1082 -24.93 -9.85 -33.40
CA GLN A 1082 -23.88 -9.10 -32.74
C GLN A 1082 -22.81 -9.99 -32.07
N GLY A 1083 -23.03 -11.30 -32.03
CA GLY A 1083 -22.06 -12.29 -31.59
C GLY A 1083 -21.84 -12.29 -30.08
N TRP A 1084 -22.89 -12.19 -29.26
CA TRP A 1084 -22.75 -12.29 -27.81
C TRP A 1084 -23.86 -13.08 -27.11
N ILE A 1085 -23.49 -13.66 -25.96
CA ILE A 1085 -24.37 -14.31 -24.99
C ILE A 1085 -24.07 -13.77 -23.58
N ALA A 1086 -25.10 -13.61 -22.75
CA ALA A 1086 -24.98 -13.10 -21.39
C ALA A 1086 -25.92 -13.83 -20.44
N ASN A 1087 -25.46 -14.03 -19.22
CA ASN A 1087 -26.20 -14.65 -18.14
C ASN A 1087 -26.22 -13.73 -16.90
N TRP A 1088 -27.30 -13.80 -16.15
CA TRP A 1088 -27.42 -13.23 -14.82
C TRP A 1088 -28.05 -14.30 -13.92
N GLU A 1089 -27.30 -14.76 -12.94
CA GLU A 1089 -27.74 -15.82 -12.03
C GLU A 1089 -29.00 -15.45 -11.24
N PRO A 1090 -29.84 -16.44 -10.89
CA PRO A 1090 -30.98 -16.20 -10.01
C PRO A 1090 -30.53 -15.70 -8.62
N ASP A 1091 -31.47 -15.19 -7.84
CA ASP A 1091 -31.20 -14.78 -6.45
C ASP A 1091 -30.68 -15.97 -5.64
N ASN A 1092 -29.53 -15.74 -5.01
CA ASN A 1092 -28.61 -16.80 -4.62
C ASN A 1092 -29.15 -17.66 -3.46
N VAL A 1093 -29.00 -18.98 -3.60
CA VAL A 1093 -29.46 -20.01 -2.64
C VAL A 1093 -28.45 -20.20 -1.50
N ASP A 1094 -27.19 -19.80 -1.72
CA ASP A 1094 -26.06 -20.00 -0.79
C ASP A 1094 -25.99 -18.93 0.34
N GLY A 1095 -26.93 -17.97 0.36
CA GLY A 1095 -27.11 -17.00 1.46
C GLY A 1095 -27.28 -15.54 0.99
N PRO A 1096 -27.77 -14.64 1.86
CA PRO A 1096 -28.07 -13.25 1.48
C PRO A 1096 -26.83 -12.40 1.14
N ASP A 1097 -25.63 -12.84 1.51
CA ASP A 1097 -24.38 -12.06 1.40
C ASP A 1097 -23.50 -12.45 0.18
N THR A 1098 -23.94 -13.37 -0.66
CA THR A 1098 -23.15 -13.90 -1.81
C THR A 1098 -23.43 -13.20 -3.14
N GLY A 1099 -24.55 -12.47 -3.25
CA GLY A 1099 -24.96 -11.75 -4.47
C GLY A 1099 -25.23 -12.65 -5.67
N ASN A 1100 -25.62 -12.05 -6.80
CA ASN A 1100 -25.81 -12.71 -8.09
C ASN A 1100 -24.57 -12.48 -8.94
N ILE A 1101 -24.03 -13.53 -9.56
CA ILE A 1101 -22.95 -13.39 -10.52
C ILE A 1101 -23.56 -13.21 -11.91
N ALA A 1102 -22.93 -12.36 -12.71
CA ALA A 1102 -23.29 -12.14 -14.09
C ALA A 1102 -22.06 -12.36 -14.96
N THR A 1103 -22.26 -13.07 -16.05
CA THR A 1103 -21.19 -13.50 -16.95
C THR A 1103 -21.62 -13.29 -18.40
N ALA A 1104 -20.68 -13.07 -19.31
CA ALA A 1104 -20.98 -12.86 -20.71
C ALA A 1104 -19.77 -13.17 -21.60
N ILE A 1105 -20.07 -13.53 -22.84
CA ILE A 1105 -19.11 -13.85 -23.88
C ILE A 1105 -19.49 -13.11 -25.15
N LEU A 1106 -18.50 -12.49 -25.79
CA LEU A 1106 -18.68 -11.72 -27.01
C LEU A 1106 -17.60 -12.07 -28.03
N LEU A 1107 -17.95 -12.34 -29.28
CA LEU A 1107 -16.99 -12.53 -30.37
C LEU A 1107 -16.51 -11.19 -30.93
N ALA A 1108 -15.30 -11.19 -31.48
CA ALA A 1108 -14.76 -10.02 -32.18
C ALA A 1108 -15.62 -9.59 -33.36
N PRO A 1109 -15.71 -8.27 -33.62
CA PRO A 1109 -16.28 -7.77 -34.87
C PRO A 1109 -15.61 -8.45 -36.07
N GLY A 1110 -16.41 -9.00 -36.99
CA GLY A 1110 -15.91 -9.70 -38.19
C GLY A 1110 -15.90 -11.23 -38.10
N MET A 1111 -16.24 -11.83 -36.94
CA MET A 1111 -16.39 -13.29 -36.78
C MET A 1111 -17.69 -13.88 -37.37
N GLY A 1112 -18.50 -13.06 -38.06
CA GLY A 1112 -19.76 -13.44 -38.70
C GLY A 1112 -20.92 -13.67 -37.73
N THR A 1113 -22.06 -14.13 -38.25
CA THR A 1113 -23.23 -14.50 -37.44
C THR A 1113 -22.94 -15.79 -36.68
N ALA A 1114 -23.06 -15.73 -35.36
CA ALA A 1114 -22.73 -16.85 -34.49
C ALA A 1114 -23.85 -17.90 -34.43
N THR A 1115 -23.50 -19.11 -34.00
CA THR A 1115 -24.45 -20.14 -33.59
C THR A 1115 -24.16 -20.57 -32.15
N THR A 1116 -25.09 -21.25 -31.50
CA THR A 1116 -24.86 -21.82 -30.16
C THR A 1116 -25.24 -23.29 -30.11
N ASP A 1117 -24.56 -24.04 -29.24
CA ASP A 1117 -24.90 -25.41 -28.85
C ASP A 1117 -24.49 -25.61 -27.38
N THR A 1118 -25.18 -26.51 -26.67
CA THR A 1118 -24.94 -26.76 -25.24
C THR A 1118 -24.26 -28.10 -25.05
N ASP A 1119 -23.17 -28.14 -24.27
CA ASP A 1119 -22.47 -29.39 -23.97
C ASP A 1119 -23.13 -30.20 -22.83
N GLU A 1120 -22.69 -31.43 -22.61
CA GLU A 1120 -23.24 -32.30 -21.56
C GLU A 1120 -22.97 -31.80 -20.13
N SER A 1121 -22.09 -30.81 -19.96
CA SER A 1121 -21.87 -30.16 -18.66
C SER A 1121 -22.88 -29.04 -18.39
N GLY A 1122 -23.71 -28.68 -19.37
CA GLY A 1122 -24.62 -27.53 -19.29
C GLY A 1122 -23.94 -26.19 -19.62
N CYS A 1123 -22.86 -26.22 -20.40
CA CYS A 1123 -22.15 -25.03 -20.86
C CYS A 1123 -22.65 -24.63 -22.27
N GLU A 1124 -23.13 -23.40 -22.42
CA GLU A 1124 -23.57 -22.84 -23.70
C GLU A 1124 -22.35 -22.30 -24.46
N HIS A 1125 -22.04 -22.88 -25.63
CA HIS A 1125 -20.94 -22.44 -26.47
C HIS A 1125 -21.38 -21.46 -27.54
N LEU A 1126 -20.58 -20.42 -27.77
CA LEU A 1126 -20.79 -19.43 -28.84
C LEU A 1126 -19.80 -19.67 -29.99
N PHE A 1127 -20.29 -20.21 -31.10
CA PHE A 1127 -19.45 -20.54 -32.26
C PHE A 1127 -19.43 -19.40 -33.29
N PRO A 1128 -18.24 -18.93 -33.71
CA PRO A 1128 -18.13 -17.99 -34.83
C PRO A 1128 -18.47 -18.67 -36.16
N ALA A 1129 -18.81 -17.88 -37.18
CA ALA A 1129 -19.05 -18.41 -38.53
C ALA A 1129 -17.78 -19.00 -39.18
N SER A 1130 -16.60 -18.56 -38.75
CA SER A 1130 -15.31 -19.13 -39.14
C SER A 1130 -14.30 -19.05 -38.01
N ALA A 1131 -13.65 -20.17 -37.70
CA ALA A 1131 -12.59 -20.29 -36.70
C ALA A 1131 -11.27 -20.84 -37.30
N ALA A 1132 -11.09 -20.76 -38.63
CA ALA A 1132 -10.02 -21.47 -39.33
C ALA A 1132 -8.59 -21.10 -38.89
N LYS A 1133 -8.40 -19.94 -38.26
CA LYS A 1133 -7.11 -19.43 -37.77
C LYS A 1133 -7.06 -19.18 -36.25
N GLY A 1134 -8.13 -19.50 -35.52
CA GLY A 1134 -8.29 -19.17 -34.11
C GLY A 1134 -9.65 -18.55 -33.76
N VAL A 1135 -9.83 -18.23 -32.48
CA VAL A 1135 -11.03 -17.59 -31.94
C VAL A 1135 -10.63 -16.31 -31.19
N ASP A 1136 -11.28 -15.20 -31.52
CA ASP A 1136 -11.06 -13.88 -30.94
C ASP A 1136 -12.34 -13.41 -30.26
N TYR A 1137 -12.30 -13.25 -28.94
CA TYR A 1137 -13.48 -13.05 -28.11
C TYR A 1137 -13.16 -12.34 -26.79
N TRP A 1138 -14.19 -11.85 -26.12
CA TRP A 1138 -14.15 -11.31 -24.78
C TRP A 1138 -14.97 -12.20 -23.87
N ALA A 1139 -14.49 -12.41 -22.65
CA ALA A 1139 -15.28 -12.99 -21.57
C ALA A 1139 -15.19 -12.07 -20.37
N GLY A 1140 -16.33 -11.84 -19.71
CA GLY A 1140 -16.42 -10.85 -18.65
C GLY A 1140 -17.41 -11.24 -17.59
N ALA A 1141 -17.26 -10.60 -16.43
CA ALA A 1141 -18.11 -10.86 -15.29
C ALA A 1141 -18.29 -9.63 -14.40
N THR A 1142 -19.35 -9.68 -13.60
CA THR A 1142 -19.59 -8.81 -12.46
C THR A 1142 -20.42 -9.58 -11.43
N TRP A 1143 -20.66 -8.98 -10.27
CA TRP A 1143 -21.62 -9.48 -9.30
C TRP A 1143 -22.35 -8.35 -8.58
N SER A 1144 -23.51 -8.64 -8.00
CA SER A 1144 -24.30 -7.63 -7.29
C SER A 1144 -23.61 -7.11 -6.01
N GLY A 1145 -22.72 -7.90 -5.41
CA GLY A 1145 -21.90 -7.50 -4.26
C GLY A 1145 -20.88 -6.38 -4.54
N ALA A 1146 -20.47 -6.19 -5.80
CA ALA A 1146 -19.58 -5.10 -6.20
C ALA A 1146 -20.25 -3.72 -6.16
N LYS A 1147 -21.60 -3.68 -6.12
CA LYS A 1147 -22.44 -2.47 -6.24
C LYS A 1147 -22.24 -1.66 -7.53
N ALA A 1148 -21.30 -2.04 -8.39
CA ALA A 1148 -21.12 -1.45 -9.72
C ALA A 1148 -22.32 -1.74 -10.64
N MET A 1149 -22.94 -2.92 -10.49
CA MET A 1149 -24.19 -3.31 -11.13
C MET A 1149 -25.04 -4.08 -10.13
N SER A 1150 -26.34 -3.80 -10.09
CA SER A 1150 -27.26 -4.37 -9.10
C SER A 1150 -28.32 -5.29 -9.70
N ASN A 1151 -28.43 -5.37 -11.02
CA ASN A 1151 -29.46 -6.17 -11.69
C ASN A 1151 -29.10 -6.52 -13.15
N ALA A 1152 -29.80 -7.53 -13.67
CA ALA A 1152 -29.64 -8.03 -15.04
C ALA A 1152 -29.79 -6.96 -16.13
N ARG A 1153 -30.67 -5.95 -15.93
CA ARG A 1153 -30.89 -4.89 -16.94
C ARG A 1153 -29.62 -4.06 -17.13
N GLN A 1154 -28.93 -3.72 -16.05
CA GLN A 1154 -27.67 -2.97 -16.10
C GLN A 1154 -26.57 -3.79 -16.76
N TRP A 1155 -26.46 -5.09 -16.43
CA TRP A 1155 -25.49 -5.99 -17.06
C TRP A 1155 -25.72 -6.13 -18.56
N HIS A 1156 -26.95 -6.41 -18.98
CA HIS A 1156 -27.29 -6.55 -20.40
C HIS A 1156 -27.06 -5.25 -21.19
N ALA A 1157 -27.35 -4.10 -20.58
CA ALA A 1157 -27.04 -2.81 -21.19
C ALA A 1157 -25.52 -2.61 -21.36
N LEU A 1158 -24.71 -2.99 -20.36
CA LEU A 1158 -23.25 -2.93 -20.46
C LEU A 1158 -22.72 -3.85 -21.57
N VAL A 1159 -23.18 -5.12 -21.62
CA VAL A 1159 -22.76 -6.08 -22.66
C VAL A 1159 -23.09 -5.55 -24.05
N LYS A 1160 -24.32 -5.04 -24.24
CA LYS A 1160 -24.74 -4.45 -25.51
C LYS A 1160 -23.89 -3.22 -25.88
N ASN A 1161 -23.70 -2.29 -24.96
CA ASN A 1161 -22.93 -1.08 -25.21
C ASN A 1161 -21.45 -1.38 -25.48
N PHE A 1162 -20.89 -2.40 -24.81
CA PHE A 1162 -19.54 -2.88 -25.06
C PHE A 1162 -19.42 -3.48 -26.47
N ALA A 1163 -20.38 -4.31 -26.89
CA ALA A 1163 -20.44 -4.86 -28.25
C ALA A 1163 -20.53 -3.77 -29.34
N GLU A 1164 -21.36 -2.74 -29.10
CA GLU A 1164 -21.46 -1.56 -29.98
C GLU A 1164 -20.14 -0.76 -29.99
N GLY A 1165 -19.49 -0.65 -28.84
CA GLY A 1165 -18.21 0.00 -28.64
C GLY A 1165 -17.06 -0.63 -29.44
N LEU A 1166 -16.99 -1.97 -29.46
CA LEU A 1166 -16.01 -2.72 -30.25
C LEU A 1166 -16.16 -2.50 -31.75
N ARG A 1167 -17.40 -2.31 -32.24
CA ARG A 1167 -17.69 -2.05 -33.67
C ARG A 1167 -17.44 -0.60 -34.07
N ASN A 1168 -17.43 0.31 -33.11
CA ASN A 1168 -17.29 1.75 -33.32
C ASN A 1168 -16.21 2.29 -32.38
N PRO A 1169 -14.92 1.93 -32.57
CA PRO A 1169 -13.85 2.34 -31.65
C PRO A 1169 -13.74 3.86 -31.54
N VAL A 1170 -13.15 4.33 -30.43
CA VAL A 1170 -12.83 5.74 -30.26
C VAL A 1170 -11.89 6.25 -31.36
N ARG A 1171 -12.04 7.52 -31.74
CA ARG A 1171 -11.16 8.15 -32.72
C ARG A 1171 -10.03 8.86 -32.00
N VAL A 1172 -8.80 8.44 -32.24
CA VAL A 1172 -7.60 8.99 -31.61
C VAL A 1172 -6.80 9.76 -32.65
N ALA A 1173 -6.44 11.00 -32.35
CA ALA A 1173 -5.61 11.84 -33.21
C ALA A 1173 -4.52 12.54 -32.38
N VAL A 1174 -3.27 12.46 -32.84
CA VAL A 1174 -2.17 13.28 -32.31
C VAL A 1174 -2.17 14.59 -33.08
N VAL A 1175 -2.35 15.71 -32.38
CA VAL A 1175 -2.39 17.05 -32.96
C VAL A 1175 -1.28 17.93 -32.38
N PRO A 1176 -0.75 18.90 -33.14
CA PRO A 1176 0.18 19.89 -32.61
C PRO A 1176 -0.43 20.62 -31.42
N ALA A 1177 0.39 20.90 -30.41
CA ALA A 1177 0.01 21.76 -29.30
C ALA A 1177 -0.48 23.13 -29.83
N LYS A 1178 -1.71 23.50 -29.50
CA LYS A 1178 -2.21 24.88 -29.66
C LYS A 1178 -1.77 25.74 -28.50
#